data_AF-A0A9P8TZS3-F1
#
_entry.id   AF-A0A9P8TZS3-F1
#
_cell.length_a   1.000
_cell.length_b   1.000
_cell.length_c   1.000
_cell.angle_alpha   90.00
_cell.angle_beta   90.00
_cell.angle_gamma   90.00
#
_symmetry.space_group_name_H-M   'P 1'
#
loop_
_entity.id
_entity.type
_entity.pdbx_description
1 polymer ?
#
loop_
_entity_poly.entity_id
_entity_poly.type
_entity_poly.pdbx_seq_one_letter_code
_entity_poly.pdbx_strand_id
1 'polypeptide(L)'
;MGTSPNDTTPNDTTSASESDKNRAFVGLADAEKQPVPVEEAVLPVYSIFTPWQKRMLVLGAASTAFFSPMSAQIYLPALTPLADELHVSSTDINLTITTYMIFQGITPMFIGSLADSGGRRPAYVACFLIYIGANIGLALAPSYGAILGLRCLQSAGSSTTVALCMAVVADVVTSAERGQYVGYTAVPIVLAPALGPVIGGALSQTLGWRAIFWFLTILAGVTLVLVAMFLPETCRHIVGDGSIYPPPLYRSGWQMLMAHRNRDGKAPPPENKFKFKRPSILASLLMLLEKETGLLLGTSSLVFAGFYCIATAMPSLFKSSYGYDEVTVGLMYLPLALGSVLAASIVGPGINWNYKRHCEKLGIPLDRSRQRDLSGFPIERVRLEIGLPLLGISGLSLIGWGWAMDRKAHVSVPCIVSCLVGMGMIGFNNTASALLVDIHPGRAGTATAANNFTRCLVGAGASAAIVPLMNAIGVGWSFTMIGLVYAVCALPLMLIMVDRFLRPHFSDSLDLLSERDVKRYRLQRRLIGRVYQTANVIKFEAAVDHVIKQVVARLDALDGAEIDLKEWMHIIAVECLGASVLSWSPGLLKAGTDWGSSAHSYLGWRRKSVMGLFPTLTKLTLCSNLFEWIFRDIWNLKYTASPNFKSFFPDVGKRISRRIKSSLKPNAAKDTRIDLLADLIQLHKDKPDFTENYLRKMAVTNFGAGHETMASTLTSIFFLIGTHVHVQKKVTEEIRSAADPSSYAGATQLRYTRAATREAMRLYPVLTMSLPRRVPDMGLHIHGHFIPGGTTVGCNPVALHRNAKVVVGPDPEVYDPGRWLGGESLDMRIMDRYSLNWGGGPRTCPGKNLAEVVVCKVVSALFERFDVEVAAPPEIGRPSYFLSMITGAKARFLPAAKPAAERESLKGPVRRR
;
A
#
# COMPACT_ATOMS: atom_id res chain seq x y z
N MET A 1 17.89 57.14 -34.62
CA MET A 1 18.02 57.61 -33.22
C MET A 1 16.74 57.27 -32.49
N GLY A 2 16.88 56.69 -31.30
CA GLY A 2 15.94 55.73 -30.76
C GLY A 2 14.68 56.28 -30.11
N THR A 3 13.75 55.35 -29.90
CA THR A 3 12.77 55.39 -28.82
C THR A 3 12.39 53.95 -28.46
N SER A 4 12.41 53.69 -27.16
CA SER A 4 11.98 52.52 -26.40
C SER A 4 11.42 53.11 -25.09
N PRO A 5 10.60 52.41 -24.27
CA PRO A 5 9.51 51.46 -24.54
C PRO A 5 8.26 51.74 -23.65
N ASN A 6 7.28 50.82 -23.73
CA ASN A 6 6.34 50.34 -22.69
C ASN A 6 4.83 50.65 -22.81
N ASP A 7 4.11 49.58 -22.43
CA ASP A 7 2.73 49.41 -21.97
C ASP A 7 1.59 49.25 -22.98
N THR A 8 1.17 47.98 -23.16
CA THR A 8 -0.15 47.59 -23.66
C THR A 8 -0.87 46.75 -22.61
N THR A 9 -2.00 47.27 -22.11
CA THR A 9 -3.04 46.55 -21.36
C THR A 9 -4.07 45.90 -22.31
N PRO A 10 -4.86 44.91 -21.84
CA PRO A 10 -5.75 44.09 -22.67
C PRO A 10 -7.22 44.53 -22.59
N ASN A 11 -7.97 44.36 -23.67
CA ASN A 11 -9.43 44.24 -23.66
C ASN A 11 -9.90 43.44 -24.88
N ASP A 12 -10.62 42.33 -24.64
CA ASP A 12 -11.89 41.98 -25.28
C ASP A 12 -12.23 40.50 -25.03
N THR A 13 -13.14 40.24 -24.11
CA THR A 13 -13.80 38.95 -23.89
C THR A 13 -15.26 39.04 -24.31
N THR A 14 -15.58 38.47 -25.47
CA THR A 14 -16.96 38.19 -25.91
C THR A 14 -17.56 37.03 -25.12
N SER A 15 -18.73 37.24 -24.53
CA SER A 15 -19.52 36.28 -23.77
C SER A 15 -20.24 35.26 -24.67
N ALA A 16 -19.92 33.97 -24.53
CA ALA A 16 -20.69 32.88 -25.14
C ALA A 16 -21.87 32.46 -24.24
N SER A 17 -23.04 32.28 -24.85
CA SER A 17 -24.33 32.02 -24.19
C SER A 17 -24.47 30.59 -23.62
N GLU A 18 -25.32 30.43 -22.59
CA GLU A 18 -25.56 29.16 -21.87
C GLU A 18 -26.10 28.02 -22.74
N SER A 19 -26.66 28.29 -23.92
CA SER A 19 -27.17 27.24 -24.82
C SER A 19 -26.05 26.43 -25.50
N ASP A 20 -24.88 27.04 -25.73
CA ASP A 20 -23.75 26.34 -26.38
C ASP A 20 -22.99 25.42 -25.40
N LYS A 21 -23.03 25.71 -24.10
CA LYS A 21 -22.48 24.83 -23.06
C LYS A 21 -23.29 23.54 -22.91
N ASN A 22 -24.60 23.57 -23.14
CA ASN A 22 -25.45 22.38 -23.04
C ASN A 22 -25.35 21.45 -24.26
N ARG A 23 -25.01 21.95 -25.47
CA ARG A 23 -24.78 21.09 -26.65
C ARG A 23 -23.45 20.33 -26.60
N ALA A 24 -22.40 20.93 -26.02
CA ALA A 24 -21.11 20.26 -25.84
C ALA A 24 -21.18 19.06 -24.86
N PHE A 25 -22.10 19.07 -23.89
CA PHE A 25 -22.28 17.98 -22.93
C PHE A 25 -23.07 16.77 -23.47
N VAL A 26 -23.86 16.95 -24.52
CA VAL A 26 -24.64 15.85 -25.13
C VAL A 26 -23.83 15.08 -26.17
N GLY A 27 -22.90 15.74 -26.88
CA GLY A 27 -22.03 15.09 -27.89
C GLY A 27 -20.96 14.13 -27.33
N LEU A 28 -20.60 14.26 -26.05
CA LEU A 28 -19.64 13.35 -25.38
C LEU A 28 -20.30 12.07 -24.85
N ALA A 29 -21.62 11.99 -24.80
CA ALA A 29 -22.35 10.84 -24.26
C ALA A 29 -22.57 9.70 -25.27
N ASP A 30 -22.45 9.98 -26.57
CA ASP A 30 -22.74 9.00 -27.64
C ASP A 30 -21.51 8.45 -28.37
N ALA A 31 -20.30 8.95 -28.08
CA ALA A 31 -19.06 8.43 -28.68
C ALA A 31 -18.46 7.19 -27.98
N GLU A 32 -19.01 6.76 -26.83
CA GLU A 32 -18.49 5.60 -26.05
C GLU A 32 -19.29 4.30 -26.21
N LYS A 33 -20.27 4.25 -27.14
CA LYS A 33 -21.08 3.03 -27.42
C LYS A 33 -20.53 2.24 -28.61
N GLN A 34 -19.30 1.76 -28.53
CA GLN A 34 -18.91 0.54 -29.26
C GLN A 34 -18.02 -0.31 -28.34
N PRO A 35 -18.45 -1.53 -27.96
CA PRO A 35 -17.58 -2.44 -27.25
C PRO A 35 -16.52 -2.93 -28.23
N VAL A 36 -15.29 -2.41 -28.11
CA VAL A 36 -14.13 -3.04 -28.73
C VAL A 36 -13.97 -4.39 -28.05
N PRO A 37 -13.95 -5.52 -28.78
CA PRO A 37 -13.64 -6.82 -28.20
C PRO A 37 -12.25 -6.72 -27.55
N VAL A 38 -12.15 -7.01 -26.26
CA VAL A 38 -10.84 -7.15 -25.60
C VAL A 38 -10.27 -8.48 -26.05
N GLU A 39 -9.64 -8.49 -27.21
CA GLU A 39 -8.70 -9.53 -27.61
C GLU A 39 -7.52 -9.45 -26.61
N GLU A 40 -7.24 -10.53 -25.88
CA GLU A 40 -6.09 -10.59 -24.97
C GLU A 40 -4.81 -10.30 -25.77
N ALA A 41 -4.29 -9.07 -25.67
CA ALA A 41 -3.06 -8.68 -26.33
C ALA A 41 -1.91 -9.59 -25.84
N VAL A 42 -1.51 -10.52 -26.70
CA VAL A 42 -0.39 -11.45 -26.49
C VAL A 42 0.88 -10.61 -26.32
N LEU A 43 1.36 -10.46 -25.07
CA LEU A 43 2.54 -9.65 -24.76
C LEU A 43 3.76 -10.08 -25.60
N PRO A 44 4.58 -9.14 -26.11
CA PRO A 44 5.76 -9.47 -26.90
C PRO A 44 6.83 -10.19 -26.06
N VAL A 45 7.67 -10.99 -26.74
CA VAL A 45 8.82 -11.68 -26.12
C VAL A 45 9.82 -10.65 -25.63
N TYR A 46 10.35 -10.84 -24.41
CA TYR A 46 11.23 -9.85 -23.78
C TYR A 46 12.63 -9.82 -24.41
N SER A 47 13.16 -10.97 -24.79
CA SER A 47 14.51 -11.12 -25.32
C SER A 47 14.57 -12.32 -26.25
N ILE A 48 15.18 -12.15 -27.42
CA ILE A 48 15.37 -13.22 -28.40
C ILE A 48 16.49 -14.21 -28.02
N PHE A 49 17.33 -13.86 -27.03
CA PHE A 49 18.49 -14.65 -26.66
C PHE A 49 18.10 -15.95 -25.96
N THR A 50 18.73 -17.05 -26.36
CA THR A 50 18.55 -18.35 -25.70
C THR A 50 19.09 -18.32 -24.28
N PRO A 51 18.65 -19.23 -23.37
CA PRO A 51 19.16 -19.26 -22.00
C PRO A 51 20.69 -19.38 -21.91
N TRP A 52 21.31 -20.11 -22.83
CA TRP A 52 22.77 -20.22 -22.90
C TRP A 52 23.42 -18.91 -23.33
N GLN A 53 22.88 -18.24 -24.34
CA GLN A 53 23.36 -16.92 -24.78
C GLN A 53 23.22 -15.89 -23.65
N LYS A 54 22.08 -15.85 -22.94
CA LYS A 54 21.90 -14.97 -21.78
C LYS A 54 22.96 -15.22 -20.71
N ARG A 55 23.26 -16.48 -20.38
CA ARG A 55 24.31 -16.83 -19.42
C ARG A 55 25.69 -16.36 -19.86
N MET A 56 26.07 -16.61 -21.11
CA MET A 56 27.36 -16.17 -21.65
C MET A 56 27.48 -14.63 -21.67
N LEU A 57 26.42 -13.91 -22.06
CA LEU A 57 26.39 -12.45 -22.03
C LEU A 57 26.55 -11.91 -20.61
N VAL A 58 25.80 -12.46 -19.65
CA VAL A 58 25.86 -12.02 -18.25
C VAL A 58 27.21 -12.36 -17.61
N LEU A 59 27.78 -13.55 -17.89
CA LEU A 59 29.11 -13.92 -17.40
C LEU A 59 30.22 -13.08 -18.02
N GLY A 60 30.13 -12.78 -19.32
CA GLY A 60 31.05 -11.88 -20.00
C GLY A 60 30.97 -10.44 -19.46
N ALA A 61 29.77 -9.95 -19.17
CA ALA A 61 29.60 -8.66 -18.50
C ALA A 61 30.13 -8.70 -17.05
N ALA A 62 29.90 -9.80 -16.32
CA ALA A 62 30.36 -9.96 -14.94
C ALA A 62 31.88 -10.06 -14.81
N SER A 63 32.58 -10.67 -15.77
CA SER A 63 34.04 -10.70 -15.76
C SER A 63 34.66 -9.31 -15.91
N THR A 64 34.00 -8.37 -16.58
CA THR A 64 34.45 -6.97 -16.60
C THR A 64 34.28 -6.25 -15.26
N ALA A 65 33.27 -6.64 -14.48
CA ALA A 65 33.02 -6.09 -13.14
C ALA A 65 34.07 -6.53 -12.10
N PHE A 66 34.83 -7.59 -12.40
CA PHE A 66 35.96 -8.08 -11.58
C PHE A 66 37.06 -7.02 -11.38
N PHE A 67 37.34 -6.20 -12.40
CA PHE A 67 38.48 -5.28 -12.39
C PHE A 67 38.37 -4.19 -11.32
N SER A 68 37.17 -3.72 -11.01
CA SER A 68 36.98 -2.63 -10.05
C SER A 68 37.43 -3.02 -8.63
N PRO A 69 36.91 -4.10 -8.01
CA PRO A 69 37.40 -4.58 -6.72
C PRO A 69 38.82 -5.15 -6.80
N MET A 70 39.21 -5.79 -7.91
CA MET A 70 40.56 -6.36 -8.04
C MET A 70 41.64 -5.29 -7.94
N SER A 71 41.48 -4.18 -8.66
CA SER A 71 42.46 -3.07 -8.68
C SER A 71 42.56 -2.33 -7.34
N ALA A 72 41.50 -2.38 -6.54
CA ALA A 72 41.52 -1.82 -5.19
C ALA A 72 42.37 -2.70 -4.25
N GLN A 73 42.18 -4.02 -4.31
CA GLN A 73 42.73 -4.95 -3.32
C GLN A 73 44.12 -5.49 -3.68
N ILE A 74 44.45 -5.62 -4.96
CA ILE A 74 45.78 -6.03 -5.44
C ILE A 74 46.89 -5.03 -5.08
N TYR A 75 46.50 -3.80 -4.76
CA TYR A 75 47.41 -2.72 -4.40
C TYR A 75 47.88 -2.76 -2.94
N LEU A 76 47.11 -3.41 -2.04
CA LEU A 76 47.38 -3.39 -0.59
C LEU A 76 48.77 -3.95 -0.20
N PRO A 77 49.27 -5.06 -0.78
CA PRO A 77 50.60 -5.57 -0.44
C PRO A 77 51.76 -4.70 -0.93
N ALA A 78 51.49 -3.78 -1.88
CA ALA A 78 52.51 -2.93 -2.48
C ALA A 78 52.61 -1.56 -1.81
N LEU A 79 51.82 -1.26 -0.76
CA LEU A 79 51.79 0.06 -0.11
C LEU A 79 53.14 0.44 0.49
N THR A 80 53.77 -0.47 1.23
CA THR A 80 55.07 -0.20 1.88
C THR A 80 56.19 -0.03 0.85
N PRO A 81 56.38 -0.95 -0.13
CA PRO A 81 57.36 -0.75 -1.19
C PRO A 81 57.16 0.56 -1.99
N LEU A 82 55.92 0.98 -2.23
CA LEU A 82 55.63 2.26 -2.88
C LEU A 82 56.02 3.46 -2.01
N ALA A 83 55.71 3.42 -0.71
CA ALA A 83 56.06 4.48 0.22
C ALA A 83 57.57 4.68 0.29
N ASP A 84 58.30 3.56 0.36
CA ASP A 84 59.76 3.54 0.47
C ASP A 84 60.43 4.07 -0.80
N GLU A 85 60.01 3.62 -1.99
CA GLU A 85 60.61 4.05 -3.26
C GLU A 85 60.31 5.52 -3.60
N LEU A 86 59.12 6.02 -3.23
CA LEU A 86 58.72 7.40 -3.51
C LEU A 86 59.11 8.37 -2.39
N HIS A 87 59.69 7.87 -1.30
CA HIS A 87 60.05 8.64 -0.11
C HIS A 87 58.89 9.48 0.46
N VAL A 88 57.70 8.87 0.57
CA VAL A 88 56.48 9.51 1.11
C VAL A 88 55.96 8.78 2.33
N SER A 89 55.12 9.45 3.13
CA SER A 89 54.58 8.83 4.35
C SER A 89 53.53 7.75 4.02
N SER A 90 53.33 6.80 4.94
CA SER A 90 52.25 5.80 4.81
C SER A 90 50.87 6.47 4.76
N THR A 91 50.71 7.64 5.38
CA THR A 91 49.50 8.45 5.31
C THR A 91 49.24 8.95 3.89
N ASP A 92 50.27 9.43 3.20
CA ASP A 92 50.15 9.91 1.81
C ASP A 92 49.76 8.77 0.88
N ILE A 93 50.36 7.59 1.03
CA ILE A 93 49.98 6.42 0.23
C ILE A 93 48.55 5.96 0.52
N ASN A 94 48.09 5.98 1.77
CA ASN A 94 46.70 5.67 2.13
C ASN A 94 45.70 6.63 1.46
N LEU A 95 46.07 7.90 1.24
CA LEU A 95 45.24 8.86 0.51
C LEU A 95 44.95 8.40 -0.94
N THR A 96 45.85 7.64 -1.56
CA THR A 96 45.62 7.07 -2.91
C THR A 96 44.50 6.03 -2.92
N ILE A 97 44.28 5.32 -1.80
CA ILE A 97 43.18 4.36 -1.64
C ILE A 97 41.87 5.12 -1.45
N THR A 98 41.87 6.12 -0.58
CA THR A 98 40.67 6.94 -0.31
C THR A 98 40.19 7.67 -1.56
N THR A 99 41.10 8.32 -2.29
CA THR A 99 40.77 9.01 -3.55
C THR A 99 40.28 8.06 -4.63
N TYR A 100 40.87 6.86 -4.73
CA TYR A 100 40.38 5.79 -5.60
C TYR A 100 38.92 5.44 -5.30
N MET A 101 38.55 5.25 -4.02
CA MET A 101 37.17 4.91 -3.61
C MET A 101 36.17 6.04 -3.87
N ILE A 102 36.57 7.30 -3.73
CA ILE A 102 35.73 8.47 -4.06
C ILE A 102 35.35 8.45 -5.54
N PHE A 103 36.35 8.31 -6.43
CA PHE A 103 36.11 8.24 -7.87
C PHE A 103 35.37 6.95 -8.28
N GLN A 104 35.50 5.88 -7.48
CA GLN A 104 34.78 4.63 -7.69
C GLN A 104 33.26 4.80 -7.52
N GLY A 105 32.85 5.68 -6.59
CA GLY A 105 31.46 6.03 -6.38
C GLY A 105 30.92 7.04 -7.40
N ILE A 106 31.71 8.07 -7.72
CA ILE A 106 31.27 9.21 -8.55
C ILE A 106 31.16 8.84 -10.03
N THR A 107 32.16 8.15 -10.60
CA THR A 107 32.23 7.91 -12.05
C THR A 107 31.04 7.14 -12.65
N PRO A 108 30.52 6.08 -12.00
CA PRO A 108 29.36 5.35 -12.49
C PRO A 108 28.12 6.21 -12.73
N MET A 109 27.95 7.32 -11.99
CA MET A 109 26.82 8.24 -12.20
C MET A 109 26.87 8.92 -13.58
N PHE A 110 28.08 9.20 -14.08
CA PHE A 110 28.30 9.80 -15.40
C PHE A 110 28.14 8.77 -16.50
N ILE A 111 28.93 7.70 -16.44
CA ILE A 111 29.01 6.73 -17.54
C ILE A 111 27.77 5.81 -17.54
N GLY A 112 27.15 5.54 -16.39
CA GLY A 112 25.91 4.74 -16.31
C GLY A 112 24.72 5.43 -16.98
N SER A 113 24.53 6.73 -16.72
CA SER A 113 23.49 7.52 -17.38
C SER A 113 23.77 7.73 -18.87
N LEU A 114 25.05 7.89 -19.24
CA LEU A 114 25.49 7.91 -20.63
C LEU A 114 25.18 6.59 -21.33
N ALA A 115 25.43 5.44 -20.69
CA ALA A 115 25.16 4.13 -21.26
C ALA A 115 23.67 3.83 -21.43
N ASP A 116 22.80 4.39 -20.58
CA ASP A 116 21.34 4.26 -20.71
C ASP A 116 20.82 4.92 -22.00
N SER A 117 21.50 5.96 -22.50
CA SER A 117 21.11 6.67 -23.74
C SER A 117 21.99 6.35 -24.95
N GLY A 118 23.28 6.08 -24.71
CA GLY A 118 24.35 5.99 -25.68
C GLY A 118 24.83 4.58 -25.99
N GLY A 119 24.19 3.54 -25.43
CA GLY A 119 24.52 2.12 -25.66
C GLY A 119 25.43 1.52 -24.59
N ARG A 120 25.32 0.20 -24.37
CA ARG A 120 26.12 -0.55 -23.38
C ARG A 120 27.52 -0.82 -23.90
N ARG A 121 27.66 -1.20 -25.17
CA ARG A 121 28.93 -1.66 -25.73
C ARG A 121 29.96 -0.53 -25.85
N PRO A 122 29.65 0.65 -26.41
CA PRO A 122 30.61 1.76 -26.45
C PRO A 122 31.05 2.21 -25.05
N ALA A 123 30.14 2.14 -24.07
CA ALA A 123 30.47 2.46 -22.69
C ALA A 123 31.54 1.50 -22.12
N TYR A 124 31.42 0.19 -22.37
CA TYR A 124 32.47 -0.77 -22.00
C TYR A 124 33.82 -0.46 -22.66
N VAL A 125 33.82 -0.21 -23.97
CA VAL A 125 35.05 0.07 -24.72
C VAL A 125 35.74 1.33 -24.17
N ALA A 126 34.99 2.41 -23.94
CA ALA A 126 35.51 3.65 -23.37
C ALA A 126 36.11 3.44 -21.97
N CYS A 127 35.39 2.72 -21.09
CA CYS A 127 35.86 2.37 -19.75
C CYS A 127 37.21 1.62 -19.78
N PHE A 128 37.34 0.59 -20.62
CA PHE A 128 38.57 -0.19 -20.71
C PHE A 128 39.73 0.56 -21.36
N LEU A 129 39.48 1.44 -22.34
CA LEU A 129 40.53 2.31 -22.90
C LEU A 129 41.11 3.25 -21.84
N ILE A 130 40.24 3.88 -21.04
CA ILE A 130 40.65 4.74 -19.93
C ILE A 130 41.43 3.92 -18.88
N TYR A 131 40.92 2.73 -18.53
CA TYR A 131 41.55 1.85 -17.55
C TYR A 131 42.94 1.37 -17.99
N ILE A 132 43.08 0.93 -19.25
CA ILE A 132 44.37 0.48 -19.83
C ILE A 132 45.36 1.64 -19.85
N GLY A 133 44.96 2.82 -20.34
CA GLY A 133 45.81 4.01 -20.35
C GLY A 133 46.27 4.42 -18.94
N ALA A 134 45.36 4.37 -17.97
CA ALA A 134 45.68 4.66 -16.56
C ALA A 134 46.67 3.65 -15.97
N ASN A 135 46.53 2.35 -16.25
CA ASN A 135 47.47 1.33 -15.77
C ASN A 135 48.85 1.43 -16.42
N ILE A 136 48.93 1.73 -17.72
CA ILE A 136 50.22 2.00 -18.38
C ILE A 136 50.89 3.21 -17.74
N GLY A 137 50.12 4.28 -17.50
CA GLY A 137 50.61 5.45 -16.76
C GLY A 137 51.10 5.10 -15.36
N LEU A 138 50.37 4.27 -14.61
CA LEU A 138 50.75 3.85 -13.24
C LEU A 138 52.03 3.00 -13.24
N ALA A 139 52.20 2.11 -14.21
CA ALA A 139 53.40 1.32 -14.36
C ALA A 139 54.65 2.17 -14.64
N LEU A 140 54.46 3.31 -15.31
CA LEU A 140 55.52 4.25 -15.70
C LEU A 140 55.60 5.49 -14.78
N ALA A 141 54.83 5.53 -13.69
CA ALA A 141 54.69 6.74 -12.88
C ALA A 141 56.00 7.07 -12.14
N PRO A 142 56.52 8.32 -12.28
CA PRO A 142 57.78 8.71 -11.65
C PRO A 142 57.61 9.40 -10.29
N SER A 143 56.38 9.76 -9.89
CA SER A 143 56.12 10.55 -8.69
C SER A 143 54.80 10.21 -8.00
N TYR A 144 54.72 10.52 -6.71
CA TYR A 144 53.51 10.34 -5.89
C TYR A 144 52.28 11.05 -6.48
N GLY A 145 52.43 12.32 -6.92
CA GLY A 145 51.33 13.08 -7.51
C GLY A 145 50.78 12.45 -8.80
N ALA A 146 51.66 11.87 -9.62
CA ALA A 146 51.25 11.13 -10.80
C ALA A 146 50.44 9.88 -10.42
N ILE A 147 50.90 9.12 -9.42
CA ILE A 147 50.17 7.94 -8.93
C ILE A 147 48.80 8.32 -8.37
N LEU A 148 48.71 9.38 -7.57
CA LEU A 148 47.46 9.86 -7.01
C LEU A 148 46.43 10.19 -8.10
N GLY A 149 46.82 10.97 -9.11
CA GLY A 149 45.95 11.34 -10.23
C GLY A 149 45.58 10.15 -11.11
N LEU A 150 46.55 9.28 -11.43
CA LEU A 150 46.32 8.11 -12.27
C LEU A 150 45.48 7.04 -11.56
N ARG A 151 45.53 6.94 -10.23
CA ARG A 151 44.61 6.08 -9.44
C ARG A 151 43.17 6.56 -9.55
N CYS A 152 42.93 7.87 -9.60
CA CYS A 152 41.59 8.42 -9.86
C CYS A 152 41.11 8.01 -11.27
N LEU A 153 41.97 8.10 -12.28
CA LEU A 153 41.64 7.71 -13.66
C LEU A 153 41.44 6.19 -13.80
N GLN A 154 42.24 5.37 -13.11
CA GLN A 154 42.10 3.92 -13.05
C GLN A 154 40.77 3.52 -12.41
N SER A 155 40.35 4.21 -11.34
CA SER A 155 39.04 4.00 -10.71
C SER A 155 37.90 4.38 -11.66
N ALA A 156 38.04 5.51 -12.38
CA ALA A 156 37.05 5.97 -13.34
C ALA A 156 36.80 4.94 -14.46
N GLY A 157 37.87 4.37 -15.00
CA GLY A 157 37.79 3.36 -16.06
C GLY A 157 37.21 2.00 -15.60
N SER A 158 37.41 1.60 -14.35
CA SER A 158 36.97 0.28 -13.86
C SER A 158 35.61 0.29 -13.14
N SER A 159 35.30 1.32 -12.37
CA SER A 159 34.12 1.33 -11.48
C SER A 159 32.77 1.20 -12.19
N THR A 160 32.64 1.78 -13.39
CA THR A 160 31.38 1.77 -14.12
C THR A 160 31.03 0.38 -14.68
N THR A 161 32.00 -0.52 -14.85
CA THR A 161 31.72 -1.86 -15.40
C THR A 161 30.77 -2.66 -14.51
N VAL A 162 30.76 -2.39 -13.19
CA VAL A 162 29.80 -2.96 -12.23
C VAL A 162 28.37 -2.50 -12.54
N ALA A 163 28.17 -1.20 -12.78
CA ALA A 163 26.85 -0.65 -13.12
C ALA A 163 26.38 -1.10 -14.51
N LEU A 164 27.29 -1.16 -15.49
CA LEU A 164 26.99 -1.67 -16.83
C LEU A 164 26.58 -3.15 -16.81
N CYS A 165 27.22 -3.96 -15.97
CA CYS A 165 26.92 -5.39 -15.85
C CYS A 165 25.46 -5.61 -15.41
N MET A 166 25.00 -4.88 -14.39
CA MET A 166 23.59 -4.95 -13.96
C MET A 166 22.63 -4.39 -15.01
N ALA A 167 23.05 -3.38 -15.77
CA ALA A 167 22.26 -2.84 -16.87
C ALA A 167 22.07 -3.87 -18.00
N VAL A 168 23.11 -4.65 -18.33
CA VAL A 168 23.01 -5.77 -19.29
C VAL A 168 22.03 -6.83 -18.80
N VAL A 169 22.08 -7.20 -17.51
CA VAL A 169 21.08 -8.12 -16.91
C VAL A 169 19.67 -7.55 -17.06
N ALA A 170 19.49 -6.24 -16.84
CA ALA A 170 18.20 -5.59 -17.00
C ALA A 170 17.67 -5.64 -18.42
N ASP A 171 18.55 -5.49 -19.39
CA ASP A 171 18.19 -5.45 -20.79
C ASP A 171 17.81 -6.84 -21.34
N VAL A 172 18.43 -7.94 -20.87
CA VAL A 172 18.23 -9.28 -21.48
C VAL A 172 17.40 -10.27 -20.64
N VAL A 173 17.20 -10.00 -19.33
CA VAL A 173 16.61 -10.94 -18.37
C VAL A 173 15.28 -10.43 -17.81
N THR A 174 14.24 -11.28 -17.79
CA THR A 174 12.93 -10.92 -17.22
C THR A 174 12.96 -10.95 -15.70
N SER A 175 12.03 -10.22 -15.05
CA SER A 175 11.91 -10.20 -13.59
C SER A 175 11.64 -11.58 -12.98
N ALA A 176 11.03 -12.51 -13.71
CA ALA A 176 10.77 -13.86 -13.22
C ALA A 176 12.04 -14.70 -13.01
N GLU A 177 13.09 -14.46 -13.81
CA GLU A 177 14.35 -15.22 -13.74
C GLU A 177 15.54 -14.39 -13.24
N ARG A 178 15.37 -13.06 -13.11
CA ARG A 178 16.40 -12.05 -12.74
C ARG A 178 17.23 -12.42 -11.51
N GLY A 179 16.63 -13.02 -10.49
CA GLY A 179 17.33 -13.36 -9.25
C GLY A 179 18.56 -14.24 -9.47
N GLN A 180 18.43 -15.25 -10.34
CA GLN A 180 19.53 -16.16 -10.67
C GLN A 180 20.68 -15.47 -11.42
N TYR A 181 20.37 -14.59 -12.36
CA TYR A 181 21.39 -13.89 -13.15
C TYR A 181 22.12 -12.83 -12.34
N VAL A 182 21.43 -12.14 -11.43
CA VAL A 182 22.09 -11.24 -10.46
C VAL A 182 23.07 -12.03 -9.58
N GLY A 183 22.72 -13.26 -9.18
CA GLY A 183 23.64 -14.17 -8.50
C GLY A 183 24.94 -14.39 -9.29
N TYR A 184 24.85 -14.71 -10.58
CA TYR A 184 26.03 -14.90 -11.44
C TYR A 184 26.92 -13.65 -11.55
N THR A 185 26.33 -12.46 -11.57
CA THR A 185 27.11 -11.22 -11.61
C THR A 185 27.92 -10.95 -10.35
N ALA A 186 27.50 -11.49 -9.20
CA ALA A 186 28.17 -11.26 -7.92
C ALA A 186 29.46 -12.08 -7.77
N VAL A 187 29.57 -13.24 -8.43
CA VAL A 187 30.67 -14.19 -8.23
C VAL A 187 32.05 -13.57 -8.54
N PRO A 188 32.29 -12.94 -9.72
CA PRO A 188 33.59 -12.33 -9.99
C PRO A 188 33.90 -11.16 -9.04
N ILE A 189 32.90 -10.32 -8.74
CA ILE A 189 33.06 -9.15 -7.86
C ILE A 189 33.56 -9.56 -6.47
N VAL A 190 33.08 -10.70 -5.97
CA VAL A 190 33.42 -11.27 -4.65
C VAL A 190 34.77 -11.98 -4.64
N LEU A 191 35.15 -12.64 -5.74
CA LEU A 191 36.43 -13.35 -5.83
C LEU A 191 37.62 -12.38 -5.86
N ALA A 192 37.43 -11.19 -6.42
CA ALA A 192 38.48 -10.19 -6.56
C ALA A 192 39.15 -9.79 -5.22
N PRO A 193 38.43 -9.47 -4.13
CA PRO A 193 39.07 -9.18 -2.85
C PRO A 193 39.87 -10.31 -2.22
N ALA A 194 39.54 -11.57 -2.53
CA ALA A 194 40.31 -12.72 -2.06
C ALA A 194 41.57 -12.95 -2.89
N LEU A 195 41.47 -12.78 -4.22
CA LEU A 195 42.60 -13.00 -5.14
C LEU A 195 43.57 -11.82 -5.19
N GLY A 196 43.09 -10.60 -4.94
CA GLY A 196 43.85 -9.36 -5.05
C GLY A 196 45.13 -9.38 -4.21
N PRO A 197 45.04 -9.46 -2.88
CA PRO A 197 46.24 -9.42 -2.03
C PRO A 197 47.21 -10.58 -2.31
N VAL A 198 46.71 -11.77 -2.66
CA VAL A 198 47.56 -12.94 -2.97
C VAL A 198 48.38 -12.68 -4.24
N ILE A 199 47.74 -12.25 -5.32
CA ILE A 199 48.43 -11.97 -6.59
C ILE A 199 49.31 -10.73 -6.44
N GLY A 200 48.83 -9.69 -5.76
CA GLY A 200 49.56 -8.44 -5.53
C GLY A 200 50.83 -8.65 -4.72
N GLY A 201 50.76 -9.46 -3.65
CA GLY A 201 51.92 -9.82 -2.84
C GLY A 201 52.96 -10.61 -3.62
N ALA A 202 52.52 -11.64 -4.35
CA ALA A 202 53.40 -12.45 -5.19
C ALA A 202 54.12 -11.62 -6.27
N LEU A 203 53.39 -10.73 -6.97
CA LEU A 203 53.97 -9.84 -7.98
C LEU A 203 54.91 -8.81 -7.36
N SER A 204 54.49 -8.15 -6.28
CA SER A 204 55.27 -7.09 -5.64
C SER A 204 56.58 -7.60 -5.05
N GLN A 205 56.59 -8.81 -4.48
CA GLN A 205 57.80 -9.40 -3.87
C GLN A 205 58.80 -9.92 -4.92
N THR A 206 58.34 -10.39 -6.09
CA THR A 206 59.21 -11.03 -7.09
C THR A 206 59.66 -10.09 -8.21
N LEU A 207 58.74 -9.30 -8.76
CA LEU A 207 58.96 -8.46 -9.94
C LEU A 207 58.83 -6.94 -9.64
N GLY A 208 58.59 -6.59 -8.38
CA GLY A 208 58.35 -5.22 -7.93
C GLY A 208 56.91 -4.75 -8.15
N TRP A 209 56.53 -3.65 -7.50
CA TRP A 209 55.15 -3.15 -7.50
C TRP A 209 54.65 -2.73 -8.89
N ARG A 210 55.54 -2.29 -9.80
CA ARG A 210 55.19 -1.91 -11.18
C ARG A 210 54.58 -3.08 -11.97
N ALA A 211 54.97 -4.31 -11.65
CA ALA A 211 54.44 -5.52 -12.31
C ALA A 211 52.93 -5.68 -12.09
N ILE A 212 52.38 -5.17 -10.99
CA ILE A 212 50.94 -5.18 -10.72
C ILE A 212 50.17 -4.45 -11.82
N PHE A 213 50.64 -3.27 -12.22
CA PHE A 213 49.97 -2.45 -13.22
C PHE A 213 50.14 -3.01 -14.64
N TRP A 214 51.28 -3.62 -14.95
CA TRP A 214 51.46 -4.37 -16.21
C TRP A 214 50.54 -5.59 -16.29
N PHE A 215 50.41 -6.35 -15.20
CA PHE A 215 49.48 -7.47 -15.11
C PHE A 215 48.03 -7.03 -15.37
N LEU A 216 47.58 -5.95 -14.72
CA LEU A 216 46.23 -5.40 -14.93
C LEU A 216 46.03 -4.89 -16.37
N THR A 217 47.07 -4.32 -16.98
CA THR A 217 47.05 -3.86 -18.38
C THR A 217 46.84 -5.02 -19.35
N ILE A 218 47.61 -6.11 -19.20
CA ILE A 218 47.49 -7.30 -20.05
C ILE A 218 46.11 -7.94 -19.89
N LEU A 219 45.67 -8.14 -18.64
CA LEU A 219 44.38 -8.74 -18.34
C LEU A 219 43.21 -7.90 -18.91
N ALA A 220 43.29 -6.57 -18.79
CA ALA A 220 42.30 -5.66 -19.35
C ALA A 220 42.33 -5.64 -20.88
N GLY A 221 43.51 -5.70 -21.50
CA GLY A 221 43.66 -5.79 -22.95
C GLY A 221 43.00 -7.03 -23.53
N VAL A 222 43.24 -8.20 -22.93
CA VAL A 222 42.57 -9.46 -23.32
C VAL A 222 41.05 -9.33 -23.18
N THR A 223 40.58 -8.77 -22.06
CA THR A 223 39.14 -8.57 -21.82
C THR A 223 38.51 -7.60 -22.82
N LEU A 224 39.20 -6.51 -23.16
CA LEU A 224 38.75 -5.54 -24.16
C LEU A 224 38.61 -6.19 -25.54
N VAL A 225 39.54 -7.05 -25.95
CA VAL A 225 39.44 -7.81 -27.20
C VAL A 225 38.22 -8.72 -27.18
N LEU A 226 37.98 -9.44 -26.07
CA LEU A 226 36.80 -10.29 -25.93
C LEU A 226 35.49 -9.50 -25.99
N VAL A 227 35.41 -8.36 -25.31
CA VAL A 227 34.25 -7.44 -25.37
C VAL A 227 34.06 -6.92 -26.80
N ALA A 228 35.14 -6.47 -27.46
CA ALA A 228 35.09 -5.97 -28.82
C ALA A 228 34.63 -7.03 -29.83
N MET A 229 35.05 -8.29 -29.67
CA MET A 229 34.70 -9.36 -30.60
C MET A 229 33.31 -9.95 -30.35
N PHE A 230 32.94 -10.17 -29.08
CA PHE A 230 31.81 -11.04 -28.73
C PHE A 230 30.62 -10.34 -28.07
N LEU A 231 30.78 -9.19 -27.40
CA LEU A 231 29.68 -8.54 -26.69
C LEU A 231 28.79 -7.74 -27.67
N PRO A 232 27.55 -8.15 -27.96
CA PRO A 232 26.63 -7.38 -28.79
C PRO A 232 26.10 -6.16 -28.03
N GLU A 233 25.54 -5.19 -28.75
CA GLU A 233 24.76 -4.13 -28.12
C GLU A 233 23.48 -4.71 -27.52
N THR A 234 23.21 -4.38 -26.25
CA THR A 234 22.06 -4.89 -25.49
C THR A 234 21.08 -3.79 -25.10
N CYS A 235 21.45 -2.51 -25.25
CA CYS A 235 20.59 -1.39 -24.87
C CYS A 235 19.25 -1.45 -25.63
N ARG A 236 18.15 -1.63 -24.88
CA ARG A 236 16.80 -1.77 -25.45
C ARG A 236 16.34 -0.59 -26.30
N HIS A 237 16.83 0.60 -26.00
CA HIS A 237 16.53 1.81 -26.80
C HIS A 237 17.16 1.77 -28.20
N ILE A 238 18.21 0.95 -28.40
CA ILE A 238 18.91 0.81 -29.68
C ILE A 238 18.46 -0.46 -30.40
N VAL A 239 18.40 -1.60 -29.71
CA VAL A 239 18.20 -2.92 -30.33
C VAL A 239 16.85 -3.58 -29.99
N GLY A 240 15.99 -2.92 -29.21
CA GLY A 240 14.71 -3.48 -28.77
C GLY A 240 14.88 -4.71 -27.87
N ASP A 241 14.32 -5.85 -28.28
CA ASP A 241 14.47 -7.17 -27.67
C ASP A 241 15.75 -7.92 -28.12
N GLY A 242 16.58 -7.26 -28.94
CA GLY A 242 17.78 -7.82 -29.58
C GLY A 242 17.58 -8.18 -31.06
N SER A 243 16.36 -8.04 -31.61
CA SER A 243 16.05 -8.34 -33.01
C SER A 243 16.56 -7.31 -34.02
N ILE A 244 16.79 -6.06 -33.58
CA ILE A 244 17.19 -4.96 -34.46
C ILE A 244 18.72 -4.85 -34.51
N TYR A 245 19.29 -4.76 -35.72
CA TYR A 245 20.73 -4.56 -35.88
C TYR A 245 21.14 -3.12 -35.51
N PRO A 246 22.16 -2.95 -34.63
CA PRO A 246 22.62 -1.62 -34.27
C PRO A 246 23.41 -0.95 -35.42
N PRO A 247 23.63 0.38 -35.34
CA PRO A 247 24.45 1.12 -36.30
C PRO A 247 25.86 0.51 -36.44
N PRO A 248 26.56 0.70 -37.57
CA PRO A 248 27.83 0.03 -37.85
C PRO A 248 28.89 0.18 -36.74
N LEU A 249 28.99 1.36 -36.12
CA LEU A 249 29.93 1.66 -35.04
C LEU A 249 29.66 0.87 -33.74
N TYR A 250 28.44 0.35 -33.59
CA TYR A 250 27.95 -0.34 -32.39
C TYR A 250 27.93 -1.87 -32.57
N ARG A 251 28.34 -2.38 -33.74
CA ARG A 251 28.36 -3.82 -34.02
C ARG A 251 29.56 -4.50 -33.36
N SER A 252 29.39 -5.75 -32.93
CA SER A 252 30.53 -6.58 -32.51
C SER A 252 31.36 -7.03 -33.70
N GLY A 253 32.65 -7.31 -33.49
CA GLY A 253 33.52 -7.84 -34.55
C GLY A 253 32.95 -9.12 -35.18
N TRP A 254 32.35 -9.98 -34.36
CA TRP A 254 31.62 -11.16 -34.82
C TRP A 254 30.38 -10.82 -35.66
N GLN A 255 29.60 -9.81 -35.26
CA GLN A 255 28.44 -9.35 -36.05
C GLN A 255 28.85 -8.71 -37.37
N MET A 256 29.98 -8.00 -37.44
CA MET A 256 30.52 -7.46 -38.69
C MET A 256 30.98 -8.58 -39.64
N LEU A 257 31.64 -9.61 -39.10
CA LEU A 257 32.07 -10.78 -39.85
C LEU A 257 30.87 -11.58 -40.41
N MET A 258 29.83 -11.77 -39.60
CA MET A 258 28.61 -12.47 -40.01
C MET A 258 27.71 -11.63 -40.93
N ALA A 259 27.66 -10.31 -40.77
CA ALA A 259 26.91 -9.41 -41.65
C ALA A 259 27.42 -9.45 -43.10
N HIS A 260 28.70 -9.75 -43.31
CA HIS A 260 29.25 -9.97 -44.65
C HIS A 260 28.84 -11.31 -45.28
N ARG A 261 28.45 -12.32 -44.48
CA ARG A 261 27.98 -13.64 -44.98
C ARG A 261 26.49 -13.70 -45.30
N ASN A 262 25.65 -12.88 -44.67
CA ASN A 262 24.19 -12.87 -44.84
C ASN A 262 23.69 -11.66 -45.67
N ARG A 263 24.10 -11.56 -46.94
CA ARG A 263 23.69 -10.48 -47.85
C ARG A 263 22.27 -10.65 -48.44
N ASP A 264 21.60 -11.78 -48.21
CA ASP A 264 20.34 -12.14 -48.92
C ASP A 264 19.04 -12.01 -48.09
N GLY A 265 19.10 -11.53 -46.85
CA GLY A 265 17.90 -11.35 -46.02
C GLY A 265 17.49 -9.88 -45.88
N LYS A 266 16.30 -9.51 -46.41
CA LYS A 266 15.66 -8.20 -46.17
C LYS A 266 15.47 -7.98 -44.66
N ALA A 267 16.42 -7.28 -44.02
CA ALA A 267 16.20 -6.77 -42.67
C ALA A 267 15.17 -5.62 -42.75
N PRO A 268 14.10 -5.63 -41.93
CA PRO A 268 13.14 -4.53 -41.92
C PRO A 268 13.85 -3.23 -41.55
N PRO A 269 13.46 -2.09 -42.16
CA PRO A 269 14.09 -0.81 -41.90
C PRO A 269 13.87 -0.39 -40.44
N PRO A 270 14.83 0.33 -39.81
CA PRO A 270 14.68 0.78 -38.44
C PRO A 270 13.56 1.84 -38.37
N GLU A 271 12.43 1.51 -37.73
CA GLU A 271 11.31 2.43 -37.53
C GLU A 271 11.66 3.62 -36.63
N ASN A 272 12.69 3.52 -35.78
CA ASN A 272 13.08 4.57 -34.85
C ASN A 272 14.48 5.13 -35.15
N LYS A 273 14.53 6.39 -35.59
CA LYS A 273 15.78 7.16 -35.66
C LYS A 273 16.30 7.39 -34.24
N PHE A 274 17.44 6.78 -33.92
CA PHE A 274 18.16 6.95 -32.67
C PHE A 274 18.34 8.44 -32.32
N LYS A 275 17.80 8.89 -31.19
CA LYS A 275 18.02 10.23 -30.64
C LYS A 275 18.79 10.12 -29.33
N PHE A 276 20.02 10.61 -29.34
CA PHE A 276 20.88 10.68 -28.16
C PHE A 276 20.31 11.69 -27.15
N LYS A 277 19.98 11.23 -25.94
CA LYS A 277 19.60 12.10 -24.82
C LYS A 277 20.85 12.44 -23.99
N ARG A 278 20.96 13.71 -23.56
CA ARG A 278 22.07 14.16 -22.71
C ARG A 278 22.01 13.46 -21.34
N PRO A 279 23.14 13.02 -20.78
CA PRO A 279 23.20 12.38 -19.47
C PRO A 279 22.81 13.36 -18.37
N SER A 280 22.08 12.88 -17.35
CA SER A 280 21.67 13.68 -16.19
C SER A 280 22.26 13.10 -14.92
N ILE A 281 23.32 13.71 -14.40
CA ILE A 281 23.96 13.33 -13.12
C ILE A 281 22.96 13.48 -11.96
N LEU A 282 22.14 14.52 -12.04
CA LEU A 282 21.14 14.85 -11.03
C LEU A 282 20.08 13.74 -10.86
N ALA A 283 19.85 12.91 -11.88
CA ALA A 283 18.90 11.80 -11.79
C ALA A 283 19.30 10.75 -10.75
N SER A 284 20.57 10.34 -10.71
CA SER A 284 21.06 9.38 -9.71
C SER A 284 21.00 9.95 -8.30
N LEU A 285 21.20 11.27 -8.12
CA LEU A 285 21.08 11.93 -6.83
C LEU A 285 19.63 12.11 -6.39
N LEU A 286 18.74 12.50 -7.30
CA LEU A 286 17.31 12.65 -7.02
C LEU A 286 16.66 11.31 -6.63
N MET A 287 17.15 10.18 -7.17
CA MET A 287 16.73 8.83 -6.75
C MET A 287 17.03 8.55 -5.27
N LEU A 288 18.04 9.18 -4.66
CA LEU A 288 18.31 9.05 -3.22
C LEU A 288 17.26 9.76 -2.36
N LEU A 289 16.57 10.76 -2.91
CA LEU A 289 15.51 11.51 -2.23
C LEU A 289 14.14 10.83 -2.37
N GLU A 290 14.00 9.86 -3.28
CA GLU A 290 12.80 9.04 -3.36
C GLU A 290 12.71 8.14 -2.12
N LYS A 291 11.62 8.24 -1.37
CA LYS A 291 11.45 7.56 -0.07
C LYS A 291 11.76 6.06 -0.12
N GLU A 292 11.26 5.34 -1.12
CA GLU A 292 11.42 3.89 -1.24
C GLU A 292 12.82 3.50 -1.72
N THR A 293 13.31 4.15 -2.77
CA THR A 293 14.62 3.92 -3.37
C THR A 293 15.75 4.30 -2.40
N GLY A 294 15.68 5.48 -1.77
CA GLY A 294 16.66 5.97 -0.81
C GLY A 294 16.80 5.08 0.42
N LEU A 295 15.69 4.56 0.96
CA LEU A 295 15.72 3.60 2.08
C LEU A 295 16.38 2.28 1.67
N LEU A 296 16.03 1.73 0.50
CA LEU A 296 16.64 0.50 -0.01
C LEU A 296 18.15 0.65 -0.24
N LEU A 297 18.56 1.76 -0.87
CA LEU A 297 19.96 2.07 -1.15
C LEU A 297 20.75 2.32 0.15
N GLY A 298 20.16 3.05 1.11
CA GLY A 298 20.77 3.31 2.41
C GLY A 298 21.06 2.01 3.17
N THR A 299 20.07 1.12 3.29
CA THR A 299 20.28 -0.17 3.96
C THR A 299 21.28 -1.05 3.21
N SER A 300 21.21 -1.12 1.88
CA SER A 300 22.20 -1.88 1.09
C SER A 300 23.63 -1.35 1.26
N SER A 301 23.78 -0.04 1.39
CA SER A 301 25.08 0.61 1.57
C SER A 301 25.66 0.35 2.96
N LEU A 302 24.84 0.41 4.01
CA LEU A 302 25.26 0.04 5.36
C LEU A 302 25.65 -1.44 5.46
N VAL A 303 24.88 -2.32 4.81
CA VAL A 303 25.20 -3.75 4.76
C VAL A 303 26.53 -4.02 4.09
N PHE A 304 26.82 -3.31 3.00
CA PHE A 304 28.10 -3.38 2.32
C PHE A 304 29.25 -2.77 3.14
N ALA A 305 28.97 -1.73 3.92
CA ALA A 305 29.95 -1.09 4.79
C ALA A 305 30.50 -2.05 5.85
N GLY A 306 29.69 -2.95 6.41
CA GLY A 306 30.19 -3.96 7.36
C GLY A 306 31.21 -4.93 6.78
N PHE A 307 31.17 -5.22 5.47
CA PHE A 307 32.24 -5.98 4.81
C PHE A 307 33.53 -5.20 4.72
N TYR A 308 33.45 -3.91 4.41
CA TYR A 308 34.63 -3.04 4.42
C TYR A 308 35.21 -2.88 5.84
N CYS A 309 34.36 -2.86 6.87
CA CYS A 309 34.82 -2.90 8.26
C CYS A 309 35.60 -4.17 8.57
N ILE A 310 35.09 -5.36 8.20
CA ILE A 310 35.85 -6.62 8.37
C ILE A 310 37.13 -6.59 7.55
N ALA A 311 37.07 -6.21 6.27
CA ALA A 311 38.23 -6.20 5.40
C ALA A 311 39.31 -5.21 5.85
N THR A 312 38.94 -4.15 6.56
CA THR A 312 39.89 -3.19 7.13
C THR A 312 40.45 -3.71 8.46
N ALA A 313 39.63 -4.32 9.30
CA ALA A 313 40.03 -4.80 10.63
C ALA A 313 40.77 -6.14 10.62
N MET A 314 40.53 -6.99 9.61
CA MET A 314 41.06 -8.35 9.56
C MET A 314 42.60 -8.39 9.60
N PRO A 315 43.37 -7.61 8.81
CA PRO A 315 44.83 -7.67 8.86
C PRO A 315 45.41 -7.28 10.22
N SER A 316 44.92 -6.19 10.82
CA SER A 316 45.39 -5.72 12.12
C SER A 316 45.07 -6.74 13.22
N LEU A 317 43.86 -7.29 13.23
CA LEU A 317 43.41 -8.19 14.29
C LEU A 317 44.07 -9.58 14.21
N PHE A 318 44.24 -10.14 13.01
CA PHE A 318 44.89 -11.44 12.87
C PHE A 318 46.40 -11.37 13.16
N LYS A 319 47.04 -10.26 12.77
CA LYS A 319 48.45 -10.00 13.13
C LYS A 319 48.62 -9.80 14.63
N SER A 320 47.79 -8.98 15.28
CA SER A 320 47.91 -8.68 16.71
C SER A 320 47.49 -9.84 17.62
N SER A 321 46.43 -10.57 17.26
CA SER A 321 45.85 -11.61 18.13
C SER A 321 46.47 -12.99 17.91
N TYR A 322 46.89 -13.33 16.69
CA TYR A 322 47.40 -14.65 16.33
C TYR A 322 48.84 -14.65 15.79
N GLY A 323 49.45 -13.48 15.57
CA GLY A 323 50.83 -13.38 15.08
C GLY A 323 51.02 -13.83 13.62
N TYR A 324 49.95 -13.79 12.82
CA TYR A 324 49.99 -14.28 11.44
C TYR A 324 50.75 -13.34 10.50
N ASP A 325 51.47 -13.94 9.55
CA ASP A 325 52.16 -13.26 8.46
C ASP A 325 51.17 -12.82 7.36
N GLU A 326 51.64 -11.97 6.45
CA GLU A 326 50.80 -11.32 5.43
C GLU A 326 50.11 -12.33 4.50
N VAL A 327 50.78 -13.45 4.19
CA VAL A 327 50.22 -14.49 3.32
C VAL A 327 49.11 -15.24 4.04
N THR A 328 49.34 -15.64 5.29
CA THR A 328 48.32 -16.33 6.11
C THR A 328 47.11 -15.44 6.37
N VAL A 329 47.31 -14.14 6.62
CA VAL A 329 46.21 -13.16 6.71
C VAL A 329 45.42 -13.10 5.40
N GLY A 330 46.09 -13.11 4.25
CA GLY A 330 45.45 -13.17 2.93
C GLY A 330 44.53 -14.40 2.78
N LEU A 331 44.96 -15.56 3.28
CA LEU A 331 44.15 -16.78 3.26
C LEU A 331 42.88 -16.68 4.11
N MET A 332 42.86 -15.84 5.15
CA MET A 332 41.69 -15.64 6.02
C MET A 332 40.52 -14.92 5.33
N TYR A 333 40.72 -14.36 4.12
CA TYR A 333 39.64 -13.82 3.28
C TYR A 333 38.88 -14.90 2.49
N LEU A 334 39.47 -16.08 2.30
CA LEU A 334 38.85 -17.17 1.52
C LEU A 334 37.52 -17.65 2.10
N PRO A 335 37.34 -17.84 3.43
CA PRO A 335 36.05 -18.21 3.99
C PRO A 335 34.95 -17.18 3.69
N LEU A 336 35.26 -15.89 3.74
CA LEU A 336 34.32 -14.81 3.42
C LEU A 336 33.90 -14.84 1.93
N ALA A 337 34.86 -15.10 1.04
CA ALA A 337 34.61 -15.27 -0.38
C ALA A 337 33.78 -16.55 -0.67
N LEU A 338 34.07 -17.66 0.02
CA LEU A 338 33.32 -18.91 -0.11
C LEU A 338 31.84 -18.72 0.25
N GLY A 339 31.55 -18.09 1.39
CA GLY A 339 30.17 -17.81 1.81
C GLY A 339 29.41 -16.93 0.83
N SER A 340 30.12 -15.98 0.23
CA SER A 340 29.58 -15.09 -0.80
C SER A 340 29.27 -15.80 -2.12
N VAL A 341 30.10 -16.77 -2.55
CA VAL A 341 29.84 -17.63 -3.72
C VAL A 341 28.66 -18.58 -3.46
N LEU A 342 28.56 -19.13 -2.25
CA LEU A 342 27.41 -19.94 -1.83
C LEU A 342 26.12 -19.11 -1.89
N ALA A 343 26.14 -17.85 -1.41
CA ALA A 343 24.99 -16.95 -1.53
C ALA A 343 24.58 -16.69 -2.98
N ALA A 344 25.54 -16.41 -3.87
CA ALA A 344 25.24 -16.22 -5.29
C ALA A 344 24.51 -17.42 -5.91
N SER A 345 24.87 -18.64 -5.49
CA SER A 345 24.33 -19.89 -6.02
C SER A 345 22.97 -20.27 -5.41
N ILE A 346 22.74 -19.97 -4.12
CA ILE A 346 21.53 -20.36 -3.38
C ILE A 346 20.44 -19.28 -3.45
N VAL A 347 20.83 -18.01 -3.25
CA VAL A 347 19.88 -16.90 -3.10
C VAL A 347 19.20 -16.56 -4.42
N GLY A 348 19.92 -16.64 -5.55
CA GLY A 348 19.36 -16.38 -6.87
C GLY A 348 18.17 -17.29 -7.22
N PRO A 349 18.33 -18.63 -7.13
CA PRO A 349 17.23 -19.58 -7.23
C PRO A 349 16.13 -19.36 -6.18
N GLY A 350 16.49 -19.02 -4.94
CA GLY A 350 15.52 -18.72 -3.88
C GLY A 350 14.62 -17.51 -4.20
N ILE A 351 15.20 -16.47 -4.77
CA ILE A 351 14.47 -15.28 -5.26
C ILE A 351 13.48 -15.66 -6.38
N ASN A 352 13.90 -16.52 -7.32
CA ASN A 352 13.05 -16.99 -8.41
C ASN A 352 11.94 -17.92 -7.92
N TRP A 353 12.24 -18.78 -6.94
CA TRP A 353 11.26 -19.64 -6.29
C TRP A 353 10.18 -18.82 -5.57
N ASN A 354 10.56 -17.78 -4.81
CA ASN A 354 9.57 -16.95 -4.12
C ASN A 354 8.70 -16.16 -5.11
N TYR A 355 9.28 -15.71 -6.23
CA TYR A 355 8.52 -15.09 -7.31
C TYR A 355 7.45 -16.05 -7.87
N LYS A 356 7.83 -17.31 -8.15
CA LYS A 356 6.89 -18.35 -8.58
C LYS A 356 5.78 -18.59 -7.55
N ARG A 357 6.14 -18.70 -6.27
CA ARG A 357 5.19 -18.91 -5.17
C ARG A 357 4.13 -17.81 -5.09
N HIS A 358 4.50 -16.55 -5.30
CA HIS A 358 3.54 -15.44 -5.30
C HIS A 358 2.68 -15.39 -6.57
N CYS A 359 3.20 -15.81 -7.72
CA CYS A 359 2.39 -15.99 -8.92
C CYS A 359 1.30 -17.06 -8.69
N GLU A 360 1.67 -18.21 -8.12
CA GLU A 360 0.74 -19.29 -7.78
C GLU A 360 -0.34 -18.82 -6.77
N LYS A 361 0.04 -18.06 -5.74
CA LYS A 361 -0.91 -17.52 -4.74
C LYS A 361 -1.90 -16.50 -5.32
N LEU A 362 -1.48 -15.72 -6.32
CA LEU A 362 -2.30 -14.69 -6.95
C LEU A 362 -3.06 -15.21 -8.17
N GLY A 363 -2.90 -16.49 -8.54
CA GLY A 363 -3.53 -17.07 -9.73
C GLY A 363 -2.98 -16.51 -11.05
N ILE A 364 -1.74 -16.00 -11.05
CA ILE A 364 -1.14 -15.35 -12.21
C ILE A 364 -0.31 -16.39 -13.00
N PRO A 365 -0.56 -16.61 -14.30
CA PRO A 365 0.24 -17.54 -15.10
C PRO A 365 1.69 -17.07 -15.22
N LEU A 366 2.63 -17.97 -14.88
CA LEU A 366 4.07 -17.69 -14.91
C LEU A 366 4.62 -17.85 -16.33
N ASP A 367 5.07 -16.76 -16.93
CA ASP A 367 5.85 -16.78 -18.17
C ASP A 367 7.23 -16.16 -17.93
N ARG A 368 8.29 -16.92 -18.23
CA ARG A 368 9.69 -16.47 -18.09
C ARG A 368 10.20 -15.72 -19.32
N SER A 369 9.53 -15.87 -20.46
CA SER A 369 9.92 -15.29 -21.74
C SER A 369 9.42 -13.86 -21.94
N ARG A 370 8.39 -13.46 -21.19
CA ARG A 370 7.70 -12.17 -21.35
C ARG A 370 7.76 -11.36 -20.06
N GLN A 371 8.00 -10.06 -20.20
CA GLN A 371 7.98 -9.12 -19.08
C GLN A 371 6.58 -8.52 -18.95
N ARG A 372 5.96 -8.73 -17.80
CA ARG A 372 4.65 -8.15 -17.48
C ARG A 372 4.82 -6.81 -16.77
N ASP A 373 3.76 -6.00 -16.81
CA ASP A 373 3.65 -4.84 -15.95
C ASP A 373 3.62 -5.29 -14.48
N LEU A 374 4.59 -4.79 -13.71
CA LEU A 374 4.77 -5.11 -12.30
C LEU A 374 3.95 -4.18 -11.40
N SER A 375 3.20 -3.20 -11.94
CA SER A 375 2.41 -2.22 -11.17
C SER A 375 1.39 -2.86 -10.22
N GLY A 376 0.85 -4.04 -10.56
CA GLY A 376 -0.06 -4.82 -9.72
C GLY A 376 0.55 -5.99 -8.94
N PHE A 377 1.84 -6.33 -9.16
CA PHE A 377 2.50 -7.48 -8.56
C PHE A 377 3.44 -7.05 -7.43
N PRO A 378 3.34 -7.59 -6.20
CA PRO A 378 4.07 -7.12 -5.02
C PRO A 378 5.57 -7.49 -5.03
N ILE A 379 6.32 -6.93 -5.98
CA ILE A 379 7.71 -7.30 -6.25
C ILE A 379 8.64 -6.99 -5.07
N GLU A 380 8.41 -5.90 -4.35
CA GLU A 380 9.18 -5.49 -3.17
C GLU A 380 9.11 -6.58 -2.11
N ARG A 381 7.89 -7.06 -1.82
CA ARG A 381 7.66 -8.15 -0.87
C ARG A 381 8.31 -9.44 -1.34
N VAL A 382 8.12 -9.80 -2.61
CA VAL A 382 8.67 -11.04 -3.20
C VAL A 382 10.19 -11.11 -3.04
N ARG A 383 10.88 -9.99 -3.25
CA ARG A 383 12.33 -9.92 -3.06
C ARG A 383 12.70 -9.84 -1.58
N LEU A 384 12.12 -8.91 -0.82
CA LEU A 384 12.50 -8.65 0.59
C LEU A 384 12.17 -9.81 1.54
N GLU A 385 11.19 -10.67 1.25
CA GLU A 385 10.95 -11.91 2.03
C GLU A 385 12.17 -12.84 2.05
N ILE A 386 12.98 -12.84 0.99
CA ILE A 386 14.26 -13.57 0.94
C ILE A 386 15.40 -12.73 1.52
N GLY A 387 15.39 -11.42 1.27
CA GLY A 387 16.45 -10.51 1.71
C GLY A 387 16.52 -10.29 3.23
N LEU A 388 15.39 -10.08 3.90
CA LEU A 388 15.38 -9.73 5.33
C LEU A 388 15.95 -10.83 6.25
N PRO A 389 15.66 -12.14 6.04
CA PRO A 389 16.34 -13.19 6.79
C PRO A 389 17.86 -13.15 6.60
N LEU A 390 18.33 -12.88 5.37
CA LEU A 390 19.76 -12.78 5.06
C LEU A 390 20.42 -11.56 5.71
N LEU A 391 19.69 -10.45 5.83
CA LEU A 391 20.10 -9.28 6.60
C LEU A 391 20.27 -9.62 8.09
N GLY A 392 19.32 -10.36 8.67
CA GLY A 392 19.41 -10.84 10.05
C GLY A 392 20.59 -11.77 10.28
N ILE A 393 20.82 -12.73 9.38
CA ILE A 393 21.98 -13.63 9.42
C ILE A 393 23.29 -12.84 9.32
N SER A 394 23.36 -11.85 8.42
CA SER A 394 24.53 -10.99 8.27
C SER A 394 24.82 -10.21 9.55
N GLY A 395 23.80 -9.59 10.14
CA GLY A 395 23.93 -8.83 11.40
C GLY A 395 24.39 -9.71 12.55
N LEU A 396 23.74 -10.85 12.80
CA LEU A 396 24.10 -11.76 13.89
C LEU A 396 25.51 -12.35 13.73
N SER A 397 25.87 -12.70 12.49
CA SER A 397 27.20 -13.25 12.19
C SER A 397 28.28 -12.17 12.33
N LEU A 398 27.99 -10.92 11.99
CA LEU A 398 28.93 -9.80 12.18
C LEU A 398 29.23 -9.56 13.67
N ILE A 399 28.20 -9.59 14.52
CA ILE A 399 28.34 -9.51 15.98
C ILE A 399 29.18 -10.70 16.47
N GLY A 400 28.85 -11.92 16.04
CA GLY A 400 29.59 -13.12 16.39
C GLY A 400 31.07 -13.06 15.99
N TRP A 401 31.37 -12.49 14.82
CA TRP A 401 32.74 -12.34 14.34
C TRP A 401 33.55 -11.38 15.23
N GLY A 402 32.97 -10.22 15.57
CA GLY A 402 33.61 -9.25 16.45
C GLY A 402 33.96 -9.82 17.83
N TRP A 403 33.02 -10.54 18.45
CA TRP A 403 33.27 -11.17 19.75
C TRP A 403 34.22 -12.37 19.68
N ALA A 404 34.24 -13.12 18.58
CA ALA A 404 35.21 -14.19 18.38
C ALA A 404 36.64 -13.64 18.33
N MET A 405 36.85 -12.51 17.64
CA MET A 405 38.15 -11.83 17.60
C MET A 405 38.52 -11.19 18.94
N ASP A 406 37.56 -10.58 19.64
CA ASP A 406 37.74 -9.96 20.96
C ASP A 406 38.20 -10.98 22.02
N ARG A 407 37.59 -12.18 22.01
CA ARG A 407 37.91 -13.28 22.94
C ARG A 407 39.08 -14.15 22.51
N LYS A 408 39.76 -13.81 21.40
CA LYS A 408 40.85 -14.62 20.81
C LYS A 408 40.47 -16.09 20.65
N ALA A 409 39.26 -16.35 20.15
CA ALA A 409 38.74 -17.70 19.97
C ALA A 409 39.64 -18.54 19.03
N HIS A 410 39.47 -19.86 18.98
CA HIS A 410 40.19 -20.68 18.01
C HIS A 410 39.88 -20.20 16.57
N VAL A 411 40.89 -20.16 15.70
CA VAL A 411 40.81 -19.53 14.35
C VAL A 411 39.73 -20.12 13.45
N SER A 412 39.33 -21.38 13.67
CA SER A 412 38.18 -21.97 12.98
C SER A 412 36.88 -21.20 13.21
N VAL A 413 36.69 -20.56 14.37
CA VAL A 413 35.46 -19.82 14.70
C VAL A 413 35.34 -18.56 13.84
N PRO A 414 36.31 -17.62 13.82
CA PRO A 414 36.30 -16.50 12.88
C PRO A 414 36.14 -16.93 11.41
N CYS A 415 36.74 -18.04 10.98
CA CYS A 415 36.61 -18.55 9.61
C CYS A 415 35.17 -18.98 9.27
N ILE A 416 34.55 -19.80 10.12
CA ILE A 416 33.16 -20.26 9.92
C ILE A 416 32.20 -19.07 9.93
N VAL A 417 32.37 -18.15 10.89
CA VAL A 417 31.51 -16.98 11.00
C VAL A 417 31.72 -16.02 9.82
N SER A 418 32.95 -15.86 9.32
CA SER A 418 33.23 -15.06 8.12
C SER A 418 32.49 -15.60 6.88
N CYS A 419 32.37 -16.91 6.76
CA CYS A 419 31.56 -17.53 5.71
C CYS A 419 30.07 -17.14 5.83
N LEU A 420 29.51 -17.18 7.04
CA LEU A 420 28.12 -16.76 7.28
C LEU A 420 27.90 -15.25 7.03
N VAL A 421 28.88 -14.41 7.40
CA VAL A 421 28.84 -12.96 7.09
C VAL A 421 28.78 -12.75 5.58
N GLY A 422 29.67 -13.41 4.82
CA GLY A 422 29.70 -13.32 3.36
C GLY A 422 28.38 -13.78 2.74
N MET A 423 27.82 -14.87 3.24
CA MET A 423 26.55 -15.41 2.75
C MET A 423 25.38 -14.44 2.99
N GLY A 424 25.23 -13.94 4.22
CA GLY A 424 24.15 -13.01 4.57
C GLY A 424 24.27 -11.68 3.82
N MET A 425 25.47 -11.12 3.77
CA MET A 425 25.71 -9.81 3.18
C MET A 425 25.49 -9.81 1.65
N ILE A 426 26.13 -10.73 0.93
CA ILE A 426 25.97 -10.82 -0.53
C ILE A 426 24.56 -11.28 -0.88
N GLY A 427 23.97 -12.16 -0.08
CA GLY A 427 22.58 -12.56 -0.24
C GLY A 427 21.59 -11.38 -0.18
N PHE A 428 21.73 -10.52 0.83
CA PHE A 428 20.91 -9.30 0.93
C PHE A 428 21.20 -8.34 -0.23
N ASN A 429 22.47 -8.08 -0.56
CA ASN A 429 22.85 -7.17 -1.63
C ASN A 429 22.36 -7.64 -3.01
N ASN A 430 22.37 -8.94 -3.30
CA ASN A 430 21.81 -9.51 -4.53
C ASN A 430 20.30 -9.28 -4.60
N THR A 431 19.61 -9.48 -3.48
CA THR A 431 18.17 -9.25 -3.37
C THR A 431 17.81 -7.78 -3.58
N ALA A 432 18.54 -6.87 -2.92
CA ALA A 432 18.36 -5.43 -3.04
C ALA A 432 18.66 -4.94 -4.46
N SER A 433 19.72 -5.45 -5.09
CA SER A 433 20.09 -5.08 -6.46
C SER A 433 19.07 -5.58 -7.49
N ALA A 434 18.54 -6.80 -7.32
CA ALA A 434 17.46 -7.31 -8.16
C ALA A 434 16.19 -6.45 -8.03
N LEU A 435 15.84 -6.08 -6.80
CA LEU A 435 14.68 -5.23 -6.52
C LEU A 435 14.83 -3.82 -7.11
N LEU A 436 16.01 -3.21 -6.95
CA LEU A 436 16.30 -1.86 -7.46
C LEU A 436 16.08 -1.77 -8.97
N VAL A 437 16.49 -2.81 -9.71
CA VAL A 437 16.29 -2.88 -11.16
C VAL A 437 14.83 -3.15 -11.52
N ASP A 438 14.10 -3.93 -10.72
CA ASP A 438 12.68 -4.19 -10.94
C ASP A 438 11.81 -2.94 -10.70
N ILE A 439 12.17 -2.08 -9.75
CA ILE A 439 11.43 -0.83 -9.43
C ILE A 439 11.71 0.29 -10.46
N HIS A 440 12.87 0.26 -11.14
CA HIS A 440 13.28 1.28 -12.11
C HIS A 440 13.46 0.76 -13.56
N PRO A 441 12.39 0.28 -14.22
CA PRO A 441 12.46 -0.14 -15.63
C PRO A 441 13.01 0.97 -16.53
N GLY A 442 13.94 0.64 -17.43
CA GLY A 442 14.51 1.59 -18.39
C GLY A 442 15.53 2.58 -17.83
N ARG A 443 15.74 2.63 -16.50
CA ARG A 443 16.75 3.47 -15.83
C ARG A 443 17.67 2.64 -14.92
N ALA A 444 17.86 1.36 -15.26
CA ALA A 444 18.60 0.40 -14.45
C ALA A 444 20.08 0.77 -14.26
N GLY A 445 20.72 1.35 -15.29
CA GLY A 445 22.10 1.83 -15.20
C GLY A 445 22.23 2.98 -14.20
N THR A 446 21.35 3.98 -14.32
CA THR A 446 21.25 5.12 -13.40
C THR A 446 20.98 4.70 -11.95
N ALA A 447 20.07 3.75 -11.72
CA ALA A 447 19.74 3.25 -10.38
C ALA A 447 20.91 2.47 -9.77
N THR A 448 21.55 1.58 -10.55
CA THR A 448 22.74 0.83 -10.09
C THR A 448 23.91 1.76 -9.80
N ALA A 449 24.08 2.83 -10.58
CA ALA A 449 25.09 3.85 -10.32
C ALA A 449 24.86 4.56 -8.98
N ALA A 450 23.61 4.92 -8.66
CA ALA A 450 23.25 5.49 -7.35
C ALA A 450 23.58 4.53 -6.20
N ASN A 451 23.32 3.24 -6.38
CA ASN A 451 23.68 2.20 -5.40
C ASN A 451 25.19 2.05 -5.20
N ASN A 452 25.97 2.09 -6.29
CA ASN A 452 27.43 2.02 -6.17
C ASN A 452 28.00 3.27 -5.48
N PHE A 453 27.49 4.45 -5.82
CA PHE A 453 27.85 5.71 -5.20
C PHE A 453 27.67 5.67 -3.68
N THR A 454 26.47 5.28 -3.21
CA THR A 454 26.20 5.20 -1.77
C THR A 454 27.02 4.12 -1.08
N ARG A 455 27.18 2.94 -1.71
CA ARG A 455 28.01 1.84 -1.17
C ARG A 455 29.46 2.25 -0.97
N CYS A 456 30.06 2.91 -1.98
CA CYS A 456 31.46 3.32 -1.92
C CYS A 456 31.69 4.42 -0.87
N LEU A 457 30.83 5.43 -0.80
CA LEU A 457 30.98 6.52 0.17
C LEU A 457 30.77 6.06 1.61
N VAL A 458 29.69 5.29 1.86
CA VAL A 458 29.41 4.75 3.20
C VAL A 458 30.49 3.73 3.59
N GLY A 459 30.94 2.89 2.66
CA GLY A 459 32.04 1.95 2.88
C GLY A 459 33.36 2.64 3.23
N ALA A 460 33.73 3.69 2.48
CA ALA A 460 34.93 4.48 2.77
C ALA A 460 34.87 5.14 4.16
N GLY A 461 33.73 5.76 4.50
CA GLY A 461 33.52 6.34 5.82
C GLY A 461 33.60 5.30 6.95
N ALA A 462 33.01 4.13 6.75
CA ALA A 462 33.03 3.04 7.72
C ALA A 462 34.43 2.44 7.90
N SER A 463 35.19 2.22 6.81
CA SER A 463 36.60 1.81 6.86
C SER A 463 37.49 2.80 7.59
N ALA A 464 37.27 4.11 7.40
CA ALA A 464 38.01 5.13 8.13
C ALA A 464 37.67 5.17 9.62
N ALA A 465 36.39 4.92 9.97
CA ALA A 465 35.90 5.00 11.33
C ALA A 465 36.17 3.74 12.19
N ILE A 466 36.31 2.56 11.57
CA ILE A 466 36.32 1.29 12.31
C ILE A 466 37.53 1.13 13.23
N VAL A 467 38.74 1.47 12.78
CA VAL A 467 39.95 1.32 13.60
C VAL A 467 39.95 2.28 14.81
N PRO A 468 39.66 3.58 14.65
CA PRO A 468 39.46 4.47 15.81
C PRO A 468 38.35 3.99 16.75
N LEU A 469 37.25 3.49 16.22
CA LEU A 469 36.14 2.97 17.01
C LEU A 469 36.55 1.74 17.84
N MET A 470 37.28 0.81 17.24
CA MET A 470 37.82 -0.36 17.93
C MET A 470 38.76 0.02 19.08
N ASN A 471 39.58 1.04 18.88
CA ASN A 471 40.46 1.55 19.93
C ASN A 471 39.70 2.24 21.08
N ALA A 472 38.54 2.84 20.80
CA ALA A 472 37.76 3.58 21.79
C ALA A 472 36.83 2.70 22.64
N ILE A 473 36.12 1.74 22.02
CA ILE A 473 35.09 0.93 22.70
C ILE A 473 35.36 -0.59 22.67
N GLY A 474 36.45 -1.02 22.04
CA GLY A 474 36.82 -2.42 21.90
C GLY A 474 36.25 -3.09 20.64
N VAL A 475 36.81 -4.24 20.28
CA VAL A 475 36.51 -4.95 19.02
C VAL A 475 35.09 -5.51 19.04
N GLY A 476 34.71 -6.22 20.10
CA GLY A 476 33.39 -6.84 20.22
C GLY A 476 32.24 -5.81 20.11
N TRP A 477 32.34 -4.70 20.85
CA TRP A 477 31.32 -3.65 20.85
C TRP A 477 31.26 -2.87 19.53
N SER A 478 32.39 -2.66 18.84
CA SER A 478 32.42 -2.00 17.53
C SER A 478 31.55 -2.75 16.50
N PHE A 479 31.70 -4.07 16.40
CA PHE A 479 30.88 -4.88 15.51
C PHE A 479 29.46 -5.12 16.03
N THR A 480 29.26 -5.10 17.35
CA THR A 480 27.91 -5.10 17.95
C THR A 480 27.10 -3.88 17.53
N MET A 481 27.72 -2.69 17.56
CA MET A 481 27.10 -1.44 17.12
C MET A 481 26.65 -1.52 15.65
N ILE A 482 27.51 -2.03 14.76
CA ILE A 482 27.17 -2.19 13.34
C ILE A 482 26.02 -3.20 13.15
N GLY A 483 26.03 -4.32 13.87
CA GLY A 483 24.95 -5.30 13.83
C GLY A 483 23.61 -4.71 14.31
N LEU A 484 23.61 -3.85 15.33
CA LEU A 484 22.41 -3.14 15.78
C LEU A 484 21.90 -2.13 14.74
N VAL A 485 22.81 -1.43 14.05
CA VAL A 485 22.44 -0.55 12.93
C VAL A 485 21.70 -1.34 11.84
N TYR A 486 22.12 -2.57 11.52
CA TYR A 486 21.42 -3.41 10.54
C TYR A 486 20.00 -3.75 11.01
N ALA A 487 19.81 -4.03 12.30
CA ALA A 487 18.49 -4.30 12.87
C ALA A 487 17.56 -3.07 12.79
N VAL A 488 18.08 -1.88 13.09
CA VAL A 488 17.32 -0.62 12.96
C VAL A 488 16.94 -0.36 11.50
N CYS A 489 17.86 -0.57 10.56
CA CYS A 489 17.60 -0.39 9.12
C CYS A 489 16.64 -1.44 8.53
N ALA A 490 16.45 -2.59 9.19
CA ALA A 490 15.47 -3.59 8.79
C ALA A 490 14.02 -3.12 9.03
N LEU A 491 13.78 -2.29 10.04
CA LEU A 491 12.43 -1.79 10.39
C LEU A 491 11.77 -1.00 9.24
N PRO A 492 12.40 0.02 8.63
CA PRO A 492 11.78 0.72 7.50
C PRO A 492 11.63 -0.15 6.25
N LEU A 493 12.49 -1.16 6.03
CA LEU A 493 12.31 -2.12 4.94
C LEU A 493 11.09 -3.03 5.16
N MET A 494 10.84 -3.45 6.41
CA MET A 494 9.59 -4.10 6.77
C MET A 494 8.41 -3.16 6.53
N LEU A 495 8.52 -1.87 6.84
CA LEU A 495 7.48 -0.89 6.52
C LEU A 495 7.27 -0.70 5.01
N ILE A 496 8.29 -0.83 4.16
CA ILE A 496 8.15 -0.81 2.68
C ILE A 496 7.42 -2.07 2.18
N MET A 497 7.69 -3.24 2.76
CA MET A 497 6.86 -4.44 2.50
C MET A 497 5.40 -4.19 2.87
N VAL A 498 5.16 -3.33 3.86
CA VAL A 498 3.83 -2.89 4.29
C VAL A 498 3.29 -1.71 3.46
N ASP A 499 4.09 -0.82 2.85
CA ASP A 499 3.62 0.40 2.15
C ASP A 499 2.81 0.06 0.90
N ARG A 500 3.14 -1.03 0.19
CA ARG A 500 2.27 -1.57 -0.87
C ARG A 500 1.01 -2.23 -0.31
N PHE A 501 1.07 -2.78 0.90
CA PHE A 501 -0.11 -3.17 1.69
C PHE A 501 -0.92 -1.96 2.17
N LEU A 502 -0.32 -0.76 2.27
CA LEU A 502 -1.02 0.47 2.61
C LEU A 502 -1.85 1.02 1.44
N ARG A 503 -1.67 0.48 0.23
CA ARG A 503 -2.62 0.56 -0.90
C ARG A 503 -3.36 -0.77 -1.04
N PRO A 504 -4.19 -1.18 -0.07
CA PRO A 504 -4.90 -2.44 -0.14
C PRO A 504 -5.72 -2.49 -1.43
N HIS A 505 -5.41 -3.46 -2.30
CA HIS A 505 -6.27 -3.77 -3.43
C HIS A 505 -7.46 -4.53 -2.86
N PHE A 506 -8.57 -3.83 -2.69
CA PHE A 506 -9.81 -4.47 -2.28
C PHE A 506 -10.35 -5.27 -3.46
N SER A 507 -10.43 -6.59 -3.28
CA SER A 507 -11.10 -7.46 -4.23
C SER A 507 -12.50 -6.92 -4.51
N ASP A 508 -12.94 -7.06 -5.75
CA ASP A 508 -14.26 -6.59 -6.14
C ASP A 508 -15.34 -7.37 -5.38
N SER A 509 -15.81 -6.76 -4.31
CA SER A 509 -16.53 -7.46 -3.27
C SER A 509 -17.66 -6.60 -2.72
N LEU A 510 -18.34 -5.86 -3.60
CA LEU A 510 -19.50 -4.98 -3.34
C LEU A 510 -19.46 -4.35 -1.94
N ASP A 511 -18.76 -3.24 -1.81
CA ASP A 511 -18.73 -2.40 -0.61
C ASP A 511 -19.04 -0.95 -0.96
N LEU A 512 -20.32 -0.56 -0.87
CA LEU A 512 -20.76 0.78 -1.21
C LEU A 512 -20.22 1.87 -0.28
N LEU A 513 -19.84 1.51 0.95
CA LEU A 513 -19.38 2.46 1.97
C LEU A 513 -17.93 2.85 1.71
N SER A 514 -17.06 1.86 1.47
CA SER A 514 -15.62 2.06 1.36
C SER A 514 -15.08 2.09 -0.09
N GLU A 515 -15.90 1.78 -1.10
CA GLU A 515 -15.47 1.78 -2.50
C GLU A 515 -14.89 3.13 -2.92
N ARG A 516 -13.68 3.09 -3.48
CA ARG A 516 -12.92 4.26 -3.93
C ARG A 516 -12.94 4.40 -5.45
N ASP A 517 -13.13 3.30 -6.17
CA ASP A 517 -13.29 3.32 -7.62
C ASP A 517 -14.70 3.84 -7.97
N VAL A 518 -14.75 5.02 -8.56
CA VAL A 518 -16.01 5.68 -8.91
C VAL A 518 -16.75 4.93 -10.03
N LYS A 519 -16.04 4.31 -10.99
CA LYS A 519 -16.68 3.55 -12.07
C LYS A 519 -17.34 2.29 -11.50
N ARG A 520 -16.60 1.55 -10.67
CA ARG A 520 -17.12 0.37 -9.97
C ARG A 520 -18.28 0.72 -9.04
N TYR A 521 -18.17 1.81 -8.26
CA TYR A 521 -19.24 2.29 -7.41
C TYR A 521 -20.53 2.61 -8.19
N ARG A 522 -20.41 3.32 -9.33
CA ARG A 522 -21.57 3.65 -10.19
C ARG A 522 -22.25 2.39 -10.71
N LEU A 523 -21.48 1.39 -11.14
CA LEU A 523 -22.01 0.10 -11.57
C LEU A 523 -22.77 -0.59 -10.43
N GLN A 524 -22.12 -0.77 -9.28
CA GLN A 524 -22.73 -1.42 -8.11
C GLN A 524 -24.02 -0.70 -7.68
N ARG A 525 -24.02 0.64 -7.64
CA ARG A 525 -25.21 1.44 -7.30
C ARG A 525 -26.34 1.31 -8.32
N ARG A 526 -26.01 1.28 -9.62
CA ARG A 526 -26.99 1.11 -10.71
C ARG A 526 -27.66 -0.26 -10.66
N LEU A 527 -26.90 -1.32 -10.35
CA LEU A 527 -27.41 -2.69 -10.32
C LEU A 527 -28.50 -2.86 -9.25
N ILE A 528 -28.26 -2.37 -8.04
CA ILE A 528 -29.15 -2.57 -6.89
C ILE A 528 -30.30 -1.55 -6.81
N GLY A 529 -30.25 -0.46 -7.57
CA GLY A 529 -31.14 0.69 -7.39
C GLY A 529 -32.62 0.32 -7.35
N ARG A 530 -33.07 -0.56 -8.27
CA ARG A 530 -34.48 -0.99 -8.37
C ARG A 530 -34.97 -1.72 -7.10
N VAL A 531 -34.10 -2.51 -6.47
CA VAL A 531 -34.44 -3.33 -5.30
C VAL A 531 -34.76 -2.46 -4.07
N TYR A 532 -34.16 -1.26 -3.98
CA TYR A 532 -34.33 -0.35 -2.85
C TYR A 532 -35.24 0.86 -3.14
N GLN A 533 -35.90 0.90 -4.30
CA GLN A 533 -36.89 1.93 -4.59
C GLN A 533 -38.14 1.76 -3.72
N THR A 534 -38.79 2.87 -3.35
CA THR A 534 -40.01 2.89 -2.53
C THR A 534 -41.08 1.93 -3.07
N ALA A 535 -41.31 1.93 -4.38
CA ALA A 535 -42.26 1.03 -5.05
C ALA A 535 -41.98 -0.47 -4.81
N ASN A 536 -40.71 -0.85 -4.66
CA ASN A 536 -40.34 -2.24 -4.38
C ASN A 536 -40.39 -2.57 -2.88
N VAL A 537 -39.95 -1.66 -2.00
CA VAL A 537 -39.87 -1.94 -0.56
C VAL A 537 -41.23 -1.93 0.14
N ILE A 538 -42.23 -1.22 -0.41
CA ILE A 538 -43.59 -1.19 0.14
C ILE A 538 -44.21 -2.60 0.22
N LYS A 539 -43.85 -3.53 -0.66
CA LYS A 539 -44.40 -4.90 -0.60
C LYS A 539 -44.04 -5.66 0.68
N PHE A 540 -43.03 -5.22 1.42
CA PHE A 540 -42.64 -5.80 2.71
C PHE A 540 -43.47 -5.24 3.89
N GLU A 541 -44.36 -4.27 3.63
CA GLU A 541 -45.18 -3.60 4.64
C GLU A 541 -45.97 -4.59 5.50
N ALA A 542 -46.64 -5.56 4.89
CA ALA A 542 -47.43 -6.56 5.62
C ALA A 542 -46.57 -7.41 6.58
N ALA A 543 -45.31 -7.67 6.23
CA ALA A 543 -44.38 -8.38 7.10
C ALA A 543 -43.96 -7.52 8.30
N VAL A 544 -43.79 -6.21 8.09
CA VAL A 544 -43.54 -5.24 9.16
C VAL A 544 -44.76 -5.07 10.07
N ASP A 545 -45.98 -5.03 9.50
CA ASP A 545 -47.24 -4.96 10.26
C ASP A 545 -47.40 -6.12 11.22
N HIS A 546 -47.04 -7.33 10.77
CA HIS A 546 -47.09 -8.51 11.62
C HIS A 546 -46.16 -8.38 12.84
N VAL A 547 -44.94 -7.87 12.64
CA VAL A 547 -44.00 -7.62 13.73
C VAL A 547 -44.52 -6.53 14.66
N ILE A 548 -44.99 -5.40 14.13
CA ILE A 548 -45.52 -4.28 14.93
C ILE A 548 -46.69 -4.74 15.80
N LYS A 549 -47.62 -5.54 15.27
CA LYS A 549 -48.72 -6.11 16.07
C LYS A 549 -48.23 -6.94 17.25
N GLN A 550 -47.20 -7.75 17.05
CA GLN A 550 -46.59 -8.52 18.14
C GLN A 550 -45.87 -7.63 19.15
N VAL A 551 -45.20 -6.57 18.69
CA VAL A 551 -44.54 -5.58 19.56
C VAL A 551 -45.57 -4.87 20.43
N VAL A 552 -46.66 -4.38 19.84
CA VAL A 552 -47.76 -3.73 20.57
C VAL A 552 -48.34 -4.69 21.62
N ALA A 553 -48.68 -5.92 21.24
CA ALA A 553 -49.21 -6.91 22.17
C ALA A 553 -48.23 -7.22 23.33
N ARG A 554 -46.92 -7.24 23.03
CA ARG A 554 -45.90 -7.50 24.05
C ARG A 554 -45.72 -6.31 25.00
N LEU A 555 -45.74 -5.08 24.49
CA LEU A 555 -45.66 -3.87 25.30
C LEU A 555 -46.94 -3.65 26.14
N ASP A 556 -48.12 -3.94 25.59
CA ASP A 556 -49.39 -3.96 26.35
C ASP A 556 -49.28 -4.95 27.53
N ALA A 557 -48.71 -6.13 27.32
CA ALA A 557 -48.54 -7.14 28.36
C ALA A 557 -47.50 -6.78 29.44
N LEU A 558 -46.68 -5.74 29.23
CA LEU A 558 -45.77 -5.22 30.25
C LEU A 558 -46.45 -4.25 31.22
N ASP A 559 -47.67 -3.80 30.93
CA ASP A 559 -48.49 -2.95 31.80
C ASP A 559 -47.74 -1.75 32.38
N GLY A 560 -47.03 -1.01 31.52
CA GLY A 560 -46.25 0.17 31.93
C GLY A 560 -44.95 -0.13 32.69
N ALA A 561 -44.49 -1.39 32.71
CA ALA A 561 -43.20 -1.73 33.30
C ALA A 561 -42.05 -0.96 32.63
N GLU A 562 -41.06 -0.61 33.44
CA GLU A 562 -39.90 0.14 33.00
C GLU A 562 -38.97 -0.74 32.17
N ILE A 563 -38.63 -0.28 30.96
CA ILE A 563 -37.76 -0.99 30.03
C ILE A 563 -36.59 -0.13 29.56
N ASP A 564 -35.53 -0.79 29.10
CA ASP A 564 -34.43 -0.11 28.42
C ASP A 564 -34.86 0.28 27.01
N LEU A 565 -34.97 1.59 26.74
CA LEU A 565 -35.49 2.08 25.46
C LEU A 565 -34.62 1.60 24.29
N LYS A 566 -33.30 1.63 24.46
CA LYS A 566 -32.35 1.28 23.40
C LYS A 566 -32.37 -0.21 23.09
N GLU A 567 -32.50 -1.08 24.09
CA GLU A 567 -32.67 -2.52 23.88
C GLU A 567 -33.95 -2.83 23.10
N TRP A 568 -35.08 -2.24 23.49
CA TRP A 568 -36.37 -2.47 22.81
C TRP A 568 -36.40 -1.94 21.39
N MET A 569 -35.86 -0.75 21.13
CA MET A 569 -35.74 -0.24 19.77
C MET A 569 -34.84 -1.11 18.90
N HIS A 570 -33.79 -1.72 19.48
CA HIS A 570 -32.96 -2.69 18.78
C HIS A 570 -33.69 -4.00 18.48
N ILE A 571 -34.46 -4.53 19.43
CA ILE A 571 -35.33 -5.72 19.21
C ILE A 571 -36.28 -5.46 18.04
N ILE A 572 -37.01 -4.34 18.06
CA ILE A 572 -37.96 -3.96 17.00
C ILE A 572 -37.24 -3.85 15.64
N ALA A 573 -36.10 -3.17 15.59
CA ALA A 573 -35.33 -3.00 14.35
C ALA A 573 -34.86 -4.34 13.76
N VAL A 574 -34.33 -5.24 14.60
CA VAL A 574 -33.85 -6.55 14.17
C VAL A 574 -34.99 -7.46 13.72
N GLU A 575 -36.13 -7.46 14.42
CA GLU A 575 -37.31 -8.24 14.05
C GLU A 575 -37.92 -7.75 12.73
N CYS A 576 -38.05 -6.43 12.53
CA CYS A 576 -38.53 -5.85 11.28
C CYS A 576 -37.59 -6.16 10.10
N LEU A 577 -36.27 -6.12 10.30
CA LEU A 577 -35.30 -6.53 9.29
C LEU A 577 -35.36 -8.02 9.00
N GLY A 578 -35.49 -8.86 10.04
CA GLY A 578 -35.66 -10.30 9.87
C GLY A 578 -36.87 -10.61 8.97
N ALA A 579 -38.00 -9.97 9.25
CA ALA A 579 -39.24 -10.13 8.51
C ALA A 579 -39.12 -9.65 7.06
N SER A 580 -38.63 -8.42 6.85
CA SER A 580 -38.55 -7.80 5.51
C SER A 580 -37.41 -8.33 4.63
N VAL A 581 -36.29 -8.79 5.21
CA VAL A 581 -35.12 -9.24 4.46
C VAL A 581 -35.11 -10.76 4.25
N LEU A 582 -35.58 -11.54 5.23
CA LEU A 582 -35.44 -12.99 5.22
C LEU A 582 -36.75 -13.76 5.44
N SER A 583 -37.89 -13.08 5.61
CA SER A 583 -39.14 -13.70 6.09
C SER A 583 -38.92 -14.53 7.35
N TRP A 584 -38.18 -14.00 8.32
CA TRP A 584 -37.68 -14.73 9.49
C TRP A 584 -37.66 -13.87 10.76
N SER A 585 -37.88 -14.49 11.92
CA SER A 585 -37.70 -13.85 13.23
C SER A 585 -36.56 -14.49 14.02
N PRO A 586 -35.59 -13.71 14.54
CA PRO A 586 -34.60 -14.20 15.49
C PRO A 586 -35.15 -14.52 16.88
N GLY A 587 -36.41 -14.17 17.16
CA GLY A 587 -37.08 -14.47 18.43
C GLY A 587 -36.62 -13.59 19.60
N LEU A 588 -36.05 -12.42 19.32
CA LEU A 588 -35.64 -11.45 20.33
C LEU A 588 -36.86 -10.85 21.04
N LEU A 589 -37.95 -10.60 20.28
CA LEU A 589 -39.19 -10.10 20.84
C LEU A 589 -39.82 -11.08 21.85
N LYS A 590 -39.80 -12.38 21.50
CA LYS A 590 -40.27 -13.45 22.40
C LYS A 590 -39.39 -13.57 23.64
N ALA A 591 -38.08 -13.42 23.48
CA ALA A 591 -37.14 -13.46 24.59
C ALA A 591 -37.24 -12.23 25.51
N GLY A 592 -37.72 -11.09 25.00
CA GLY A 592 -37.78 -9.83 25.74
C GLY A 592 -36.41 -9.21 26.00
N THR A 593 -35.36 -9.67 25.31
CA THR A 593 -33.99 -9.18 25.43
C THR A 593 -33.25 -9.35 24.10
N ASP A 594 -32.29 -8.47 23.85
CA ASP A 594 -31.37 -8.58 22.70
C ASP A 594 -30.11 -9.39 23.00
N TRP A 595 -30.03 -10.00 24.20
CA TRP A 595 -28.88 -10.75 24.68
C TRP A 595 -27.58 -9.95 24.62
N GLY A 596 -27.61 -8.65 24.90
CA GLY A 596 -26.44 -7.75 24.87
C GLY A 596 -25.86 -7.53 23.47
N SER A 597 -26.56 -7.92 22.40
CA SER A 597 -26.07 -7.79 21.02
C SER A 597 -25.81 -6.34 20.64
N SER A 598 -26.73 -5.42 20.95
CA SER A 598 -26.56 -4.00 20.62
C SER A 598 -25.43 -3.33 21.40
N ALA A 599 -25.16 -3.76 22.64
CA ALA A 599 -24.07 -3.23 23.45
C ALA A 599 -22.72 -3.67 22.91
N HIS A 600 -22.60 -4.95 22.54
CA HIS A 600 -21.40 -5.50 21.94
C HIS A 600 -21.06 -4.83 20.60
N SER A 601 -22.06 -4.62 19.73
CA SER A 601 -21.86 -3.99 18.43
C SER A 601 -21.42 -2.52 18.56
N TYR A 602 -22.01 -1.75 19.49
CA TYR A 602 -21.61 -0.36 19.76
C TYR A 602 -20.13 -0.25 20.20
N LEU A 603 -19.67 -1.15 21.09
CA LEU A 603 -18.26 -1.20 21.51
C LEU A 603 -17.33 -1.63 20.36
N GLY A 604 -17.81 -2.49 19.46
CA GLY A 604 -17.12 -2.82 18.21
C GLY A 604 -16.94 -1.60 17.31
N TRP A 605 -17.97 -0.76 17.17
CA TRP A 605 -17.87 0.50 16.44
C TRP A 605 -16.95 1.51 17.10
N ARG A 606 -16.96 1.63 18.44
CA ARG A 606 -15.98 2.43 19.19
C ARG A 606 -14.55 2.03 18.80
N ARG A 607 -14.23 0.74 18.84
CA ARG A 607 -12.91 0.22 18.46
C ARG A 607 -12.56 0.56 17.01
N LYS A 608 -13.46 0.29 16.06
CA LYS A 608 -13.25 0.59 14.62
C LYS A 608 -13.06 2.08 14.36
N SER A 609 -13.80 2.93 15.05
CA SER A 609 -13.73 4.40 14.91
C SER A 609 -12.36 4.93 15.31
N VAL A 610 -11.87 4.52 16.49
CA VAL A 610 -10.57 4.97 17.01
C VAL A 610 -9.44 4.42 16.15
N MET A 611 -9.47 3.14 15.77
CA MET A 611 -8.48 2.56 14.85
C MET A 611 -8.47 3.31 13.50
N GLY A 612 -9.65 3.67 12.97
CA GLY A 612 -9.81 4.38 11.71
C GLY A 612 -9.16 5.78 11.67
N LEU A 613 -8.93 6.41 12.83
CA LEU A 613 -8.16 7.67 12.93
C LEU A 613 -6.66 7.47 12.69
N PHE A 614 -6.17 6.23 12.73
CA PHE A 614 -4.78 5.86 12.48
C PHE A 614 -4.69 4.91 11.26
N PRO A 615 -4.81 5.43 10.02
CA PRO A 615 -4.83 4.61 8.82
C PRO A 615 -3.59 3.73 8.65
N THR A 616 -2.40 4.23 9.02
CA THR A 616 -1.16 3.46 8.93
C THR A 616 -1.19 2.27 9.87
N LEU A 617 -1.65 2.47 11.11
CA LEU A 617 -1.80 1.42 12.10
C LEU A 617 -2.84 0.38 11.68
N THR A 618 -4.03 0.81 11.25
CA THR A 618 -5.10 -0.11 10.79
C THR A 618 -4.66 -0.97 9.61
N LYS A 619 -3.69 -0.49 8.81
CA LYS A 619 -3.12 -1.29 7.73
C LYS A 619 -1.95 -2.16 8.21
N LEU A 620 -1.18 -1.74 9.22
CA LEU A 620 -0.19 -2.58 9.90
C LEU A 620 -0.82 -3.79 10.58
N THR A 621 -2.04 -3.67 11.10
CA THR A 621 -2.77 -4.81 11.68
C THR A 621 -3.12 -5.89 10.64
N LEU A 622 -3.15 -5.56 9.34
CA LEU A 622 -3.31 -6.56 8.27
C LEU A 622 -2.07 -7.46 8.14
N CYS A 623 -0.91 -7.03 8.62
CA CYS A 623 0.35 -7.77 8.55
C CYS A 623 0.60 -8.60 9.81
N SER A 624 0.22 -8.08 10.98
CA SER A 624 0.31 -8.79 12.26
C SER A 624 -0.67 -8.23 13.29
N ASN A 625 -1.31 -9.13 14.03
CA ASN A 625 -2.21 -8.77 15.13
C ASN A 625 -1.46 -8.15 16.33
N LEU A 626 -0.12 -8.23 16.37
CA LEU A 626 0.69 -7.68 17.46
C LEU A 626 0.47 -6.16 17.62
N PHE A 627 0.47 -5.43 16.49
CA PHE A 627 0.25 -3.97 16.49
C PHE A 627 -1.14 -3.61 17.00
N GLU A 628 -2.13 -4.45 16.66
CA GLU A 628 -3.51 -4.28 17.12
C GLU A 628 -3.63 -4.49 18.62
N TRP A 629 -2.95 -5.51 19.17
CA TRP A 629 -2.98 -5.82 20.60
C TRP A 629 -2.35 -4.70 21.43
N ILE A 630 -1.13 -4.28 21.06
CA ILE A 630 -0.42 -3.20 21.75
C ILE A 630 -1.27 -1.91 21.72
N PHE A 631 -1.77 -1.54 20.54
CA PHE A 631 -2.51 -0.30 20.40
C PHE A 631 -3.86 -0.33 21.11
N ARG A 632 -4.59 -1.45 21.07
CA ARG A 632 -5.86 -1.62 21.78
C ARG A 632 -5.68 -1.40 23.28
N ASP A 633 -4.58 -1.88 23.84
CA ASP A 633 -4.31 -1.79 25.26
C ASP A 633 -3.89 -0.35 25.66
N ILE A 634 -3.07 0.32 24.84
CA ILE A 634 -2.71 1.75 25.03
C ILE A 634 -3.95 2.67 24.97
N TRP A 635 -4.86 2.43 24.02
CA TRP A 635 -6.04 3.27 23.79
C TRP A 635 -7.29 2.85 24.58
N ASN A 636 -7.15 1.90 25.51
CA ASN A 636 -8.25 1.37 26.32
C ASN A 636 -9.49 0.94 25.47
N LEU A 637 -9.21 0.23 24.36
CA LEU A 637 -10.20 -0.27 23.41
C LEU A 637 -10.58 -1.74 23.67
N LYS A 638 -10.07 -2.33 24.76
CA LYS A 638 -10.41 -3.69 25.17
C LYS A 638 -11.83 -3.69 25.74
N TYR A 639 -12.67 -4.58 25.23
CA TYR A 639 -14.00 -4.83 25.79
C TYR A 639 -14.28 -6.32 25.77
N THR A 640 -14.96 -6.80 26.81
CA THR A 640 -15.43 -8.18 26.93
C THR A 640 -16.91 -8.22 26.57
N ALA A 641 -17.33 -9.31 25.93
CA ALA A 641 -18.75 -9.56 25.74
C ALA A 641 -19.42 -9.79 27.10
N SER A 642 -20.68 -9.34 27.24
CA SER A 642 -21.49 -9.67 28.42
C SER A 642 -21.59 -11.19 28.59
N PRO A 643 -21.66 -11.73 29.82
CA PRO A 643 -21.83 -13.17 30.06
C PRO A 643 -23.01 -13.79 29.30
N ASN A 644 -24.07 -13.01 29.06
CA ASN A 644 -25.29 -13.43 28.36
C ASN A 644 -25.26 -13.13 26.84
N PHE A 645 -24.10 -12.74 26.28
CA PHE A 645 -24.00 -12.30 24.89
C PHE A 645 -24.36 -13.40 23.88
N LYS A 646 -25.34 -13.12 23.02
CA LYS A 646 -25.67 -13.97 21.87
C LYS A 646 -25.79 -13.13 20.60
N SER A 647 -24.93 -13.41 19.63
CA SER A 647 -24.99 -12.75 18.32
C SER A 647 -25.98 -13.44 17.38
N PHE A 648 -26.82 -12.66 16.71
CA PHE A 648 -27.75 -13.15 15.68
C PHE A 648 -27.10 -13.27 14.27
N PHE A 649 -25.92 -12.67 14.05
CA PHE A 649 -25.23 -12.67 12.75
C PHE A 649 -24.88 -14.07 12.20
N PRO A 650 -24.43 -15.05 13.02
CA PRO A 650 -24.18 -16.40 12.53
C PRO A 650 -25.42 -17.05 11.91
N ASP A 651 -26.59 -16.82 12.49
CA ASP A 651 -27.84 -17.40 11.98
C ASP A 651 -28.30 -16.71 10.69
N VAL A 652 -28.14 -15.38 10.62
CA VAL A 652 -28.33 -14.60 9.37
C VAL A 652 -27.46 -15.18 8.25
N GLY A 653 -26.15 -15.33 8.48
CA GLY A 653 -25.21 -15.86 7.50
C GLY A 653 -25.52 -17.29 7.06
N LYS A 654 -25.87 -18.16 8.01
CA LYS A 654 -26.27 -19.56 7.71
C LYS A 654 -27.55 -19.62 6.89
N ARG A 655 -28.54 -18.77 7.16
CA ARG A 655 -29.83 -18.75 6.44
C ARG A 655 -29.69 -18.20 5.03
N ILE A 656 -29.00 -17.07 4.87
CA ILE A 656 -28.67 -16.50 3.56
C ILE A 656 -27.95 -17.54 2.70
N SER A 657 -26.91 -18.16 3.26
CA SER A 657 -26.11 -19.15 2.53
C SER A 657 -26.92 -20.37 2.11
N ARG A 658 -27.77 -20.91 3.00
CA ARG A 658 -28.64 -22.05 2.70
C ARG A 658 -29.65 -21.71 1.61
N ARG A 659 -30.29 -20.54 1.68
CA ARG A 659 -31.33 -20.12 0.73
C ARG A 659 -30.78 -19.74 -0.64
N ILE A 660 -29.61 -19.11 -0.71
CA ILE A 660 -28.91 -18.90 -1.99
C ILE A 660 -28.57 -20.26 -2.62
N LYS A 661 -27.94 -21.16 -1.85
CA LYS A 661 -27.56 -22.49 -2.35
C LYS A 661 -28.75 -23.32 -2.82
N SER A 662 -29.92 -23.22 -2.18
CA SER A 662 -31.13 -23.92 -2.64
C SER A 662 -31.73 -23.31 -3.90
N SER A 663 -31.68 -21.98 -4.03
CA SER A 663 -32.40 -21.23 -5.09
C SER A 663 -31.62 -21.12 -6.42
N LEU A 664 -30.31 -21.38 -6.39
CA LEU A 664 -29.43 -21.38 -7.56
C LEU A 664 -29.16 -22.78 -8.14
N LYS A 665 -29.82 -23.84 -7.63
CA LYS A 665 -29.74 -25.16 -8.26
C LYS A 665 -30.47 -25.17 -9.62
N PRO A 666 -30.03 -26.01 -10.58
CA PRO A 666 -30.65 -26.08 -11.93
C PRO A 666 -32.16 -26.34 -11.92
N ASN A 667 -32.66 -27.15 -10.97
CA ASN A 667 -34.08 -27.48 -10.81
C ASN A 667 -34.65 -26.94 -9.49
N ALA A 668 -34.23 -25.74 -9.07
CA ALA A 668 -34.73 -25.13 -7.85
C ALA A 668 -36.23 -24.80 -7.96
N ALA A 669 -37.00 -25.13 -6.92
CA ALA A 669 -38.38 -24.66 -6.79
C ALA A 669 -38.43 -23.13 -6.78
N LYS A 670 -39.49 -22.55 -7.34
CA LYS A 670 -39.69 -21.08 -7.35
C LYS A 670 -39.83 -20.59 -5.90
N ASP A 671 -38.99 -19.64 -5.50
CA ASP A 671 -39.11 -19.00 -4.19
C ASP A 671 -40.32 -18.07 -4.20
N THR A 672 -41.37 -18.41 -3.45
CA THR A 672 -42.63 -17.66 -3.38
C THR A 672 -42.64 -16.61 -2.27
N ARG A 673 -41.56 -16.52 -1.48
CA ARG A 673 -41.46 -15.56 -0.38
C ARG A 673 -41.33 -14.13 -0.90
N ILE A 674 -41.98 -13.21 -0.20
CA ILE A 674 -41.95 -11.79 -0.48
C ILE A 674 -40.98 -11.14 0.52
N ASP A 675 -39.69 -11.13 0.19
CA ASP A 675 -38.64 -10.49 0.98
C ASP A 675 -37.49 -9.99 0.11
N LEU A 676 -36.61 -9.18 0.70
CA LEU A 676 -35.49 -8.58 0.00
C LEU A 676 -34.48 -9.62 -0.52
N LEU A 677 -34.30 -10.75 0.15
CA LEU A 677 -33.41 -11.80 -0.32
C LEU A 677 -33.95 -12.47 -1.60
N ALA A 678 -35.26 -12.68 -1.72
CA ALA A 678 -35.87 -13.15 -2.96
C ALA A 678 -35.57 -12.21 -4.13
N ASP A 679 -35.70 -10.89 -3.91
CA ASP A 679 -35.39 -9.87 -4.92
C ASP A 679 -33.93 -9.86 -5.33
N LEU A 680 -33.01 -9.99 -4.37
CA LEU A 680 -31.57 -10.04 -4.66
C LEU A 680 -31.20 -11.32 -5.43
N ILE A 681 -31.82 -12.46 -5.10
CA ILE A 681 -31.64 -13.71 -5.85
C ILE A 681 -32.15 -13.54 -7.30
N GLN A 682 -33.33 -12.92 -7.47
CA GLN A 682 -33.87 -12.65 -8.80
C GLN A 682 -32.97 -11.69 -9.58
N LEU A 683 -32.45 -10.64 -8.94
CA LEU A 683 -31.50 -9.70 -9.55
C LEU A 683 -30.23 -10.41 -10.06
N HIS A 684 -29.69 -11.38 -9.31
CA HIS A 684 -28.56 -12.19 -9.74
C HIS A 684 -28.88 -13.05 -10.96
N LYS A 685 -30.09 -13.61 -11.02
CA LYS A 685 -30.56 -14.40 -12.17
C LYS A 685 -30.76 -13.53 -13.41
N ASP A 686 -31.30 -12.33 -13.25
CA ASP A 686 -31.61 -11.42 -14.35
C ASP A 686 -30.37 -10.69 -14.88
N LYS A 687 -29.36 -10.46 -14.03
CA LYS A 687 -28.17 -9.68 -14.38
C LYS A 687 -26.88 -10.40 -13.99
N PRO A 688 -26.12 -10.94 -14.97
CA PRO A 688 -24.88 -11.67 -14.68
C PRO A 688 -23.81 -10.79 -14.02
N ASP A 689 -23.82 -9.47 -14.27
CA ASP A 689 -22.92 -8.51 -13.61
C ASP A 689 -23.10 -8.44 -12.08
N PHE A 690 -24.29 -8.79 -11.57
CA PHE A 690 -24.55 -8.84 -10.14
C PHE A 690 -24.16 -10.22 -9.62
N THR A 691 -22.87 -10.44 -9.35
CA THR A 691 -22.30 -11.75 -8.99
C THR A 691 -22.91 -12.41 -7.74
N GLU A 692 -22.71 -13.72 -7.55
CA GLU A 692 -23.16 -14.41 -6.32
C GLU A 692 -22.50 -13.80 -5.05
N ASN A 693 -21.25 -13.35 -5.18
CA ASN A 693 -20.54 -12.68 -4.09
C ASN A 693 -21.24 -11.35 -3.71
N TYR A 694 -21.67 -10.58 -4.72
CA TYR A 694 -22.43 -9.34 -4.54
C TYR A 694 -23.77 -9.60 -3.84
N LEU A 695 -24.50 -10.61 -4.30
CA LEU A 695 -25.74 -11.09 -3.69
C LEU A 695 -25.56 -11.40 -2.21
N ARG A 696 -24.59 -12.27 -1.88
CA ARG A 696 -24.33 -12.71 -0.51
C ARG A 696 -23.96 -11.54 0.39
N LYS A 697 -23.06 -10.66 -0.08
CA LYS A 697 -22.63 -9.49 0.69
C LYS A 697 -23.73 -8.45 0.87
N MET A 698 -24.55 -8.22 -0.15
CA MET A 698 -25.67 -7.28 -0.03
C MET A 698 -26.70 -7.78 0.99
N ALA A 699 -27.05 -9.07 0.94
CA ALA A 699 -27.98 -9.67 1.88
C ALA A 699 -27.52 -9.54 3.34
N VAL A 700 -26.23 -9.77 3.62
CA VAL A 700 -25.65 -9.60 4.97
C VAL A 700 -25.58 -8.11 5.36
N THR A 701 -25.24 -7.24 4.43
CA THR A 701 -25.11 -5.78 4.67
C THR A 701 -26.43 -5.15 5.12
N ASN A 702 -27.59 -5.65 4.70
CA ASN A 702 -28.88 -5.14 5.19
C ASN A 702 -29.02 -5.25 6.72
N PHE A 703 -28.52 -6.32 7.31
CA PHE A 703 -28.43 -6.44 8.77
C PHE A 703 -27.26 -5.61 9.29
N GLY A 704 -26.06 -5.80 8.72
CA GLY A 704 -24.83 -5.13 9.16
C GLY A 704 -24.91 -3.61 9.27
N ALA A 705 -25.55 -2.95 8.29
CA ALA A 705 -25.73 -1.51 8.27
C ALA A 705 -27.08 -1.05 8.86
N GLY A 706 -28.13 -1.88 8.80
CA GLY A 706 -29.50 -1.46 9.10
C GLY A 706 -29.91 -1.55 10.58
N HIS A 707 -29.47 -2.58 11.31
CA HIS A 707 -30.02 -2.85 12.65
C HIS A 707 -29.69 -1.77 13.68
N GLU A 708 -28.42 -1.40 13.83
CA GLU A 708 -27.97 -0.37 14.78
C GLU A 708 -28.41 1.03 14.37
N THR A 709 -28.40 1.33 13.08
CA THR A 709 -28.74 2.67 12.59
C THR A 709 -30.23 2.96 12.76
N MET A 710 -31.09 1.98 12.51
CA MET A 710 -32.53 2.10 12.79
C MET A 710 -32.82 2.10 14.29
N ALA A 711 -32.16 1.25 15.08
CA ALA A 711 -32.29 1.26 16.54
C ALA A 711 -31.92 2.65 17.12
N SER A 712 -30.83 3.24 16.63
CA SER A 712 -30.42 4.60 17.01
C SER A 712 -31.45 5.66 16.63
N THR A 713 -31.94 5.61 15.39
CA THR A 713 -32.97 6.52 14.89
C THR A 713 -34.23 6.45 15.77
N LEU A 714 -34.78 5.25 15.96
CA LEU A 714 -35.97 5.04 16.79
C LEU A 714 -35.74 5.50 18.23
N THR A 715 -34.59 5.15 18.83
CA THR A 715 -34.26 5.58 20.20
C THR A 715 -34.27 7.10 20.32
N SER A 716 -33.67 7.82 19.38
CA SER A 716 -33.66 9.29 19.40
C SER A 716 -35.06 9.90 19.29
N ILE A 717 -35.92 9.32 18.45
CA ILE A 717 -37.29 9.79 18.23
C ILE A 717 -38.13 9.58 19.50
N PHE A 718 -38.16 8.36 20.04
CA PHE A 718 -38.93 8.06 21.25
C PHE A 718 -38.38 8.80 22.47
N PHE A 719 -37.07 8.96 22.57
CA PHE A 719 -36.46 9.74 23.64
C PHE A 719 -36.90 11.21 23.61
N LEU A 720 -36.80 11.87 22.45
CA LEU A 720 -37.13 13.29 22.34
C LEU A 720 -38.63 13.55 22.45
N ILE A 721 -39.47 12.75 21.80
CA ILE A 721 -40.92 12.90 21.92
C ILE A 721 -41.37 12.57 23.36
N GLY A 722 -40.88 11.48 23.95
CA GLY A 722 -41.26 11.02 25.29
C GLY A 722 -40.77 11.92 26.44
N THR A 723 -39.71 12.70 26.23
CA THR A 723 -39.24 13.71 27.21
C THR A 723 -39.94 15.07 27.04
N HIS A 724 -40.60 15.32 25.91
CA HIS A 724 -41.26 16.59 25.60
C HIS A 724 -42.78 16.42 25.53
N VAL A 725 -43.44 16.51 26.70
CA VAL A 725 -44.89 16.29 26.87
C VAL A 725 -45.75 17.06 25.86
N HIS A 726 -45.40 18.32 25.58
CA HIS A 726 -46.15 19.15 24.62
C HIS A 726 -46.01 18.69 23.16
N VAL A 727 -44.84 18.15 22.77
CA VAL A 727 -44.63 17.58 21.43
C VAL A 727 -45.39 16.28 21.32
N GLN A 728 -45.27 15.40 22.33
CA GLN A 728 -45.97 14.12 22.37
C GLN A 728 -47.48 14.29 22.22
N LYS A 729 -48.09 15.25 22.94
CA LYS A 729 -49.52 15.53 22.84
C LYS A 729 -49.95 15.86 21.40
N LYS A 730 -49.21 16.70 20.70
CA LYS A 730 -49.50 17.05 19.29
C LYS A 730 -49.30 15.86 18.35
N VAL A 731 -48.27 15.05 18.59
CA VAL A 731 -48.01 13.82 17.81
C VAL A 731 -49.14 12.80 18.00
N THR A 732 -49.55 12.53 19.24
CA THR A 732 -50.62 11.58 19.53
C THR A 732 -51.98 12.08 19.05
N GLU A 733 -52.28 13.38 19.18
CA GLU A 733 -53.49 14.00 18.60
C GLU A 733 -53.53 13.84 17.07
N GLU A 734 -52.44 14.12 16.37
CA GLU A 734 -52.36 13.97 14.90
C GLU A 734 -52.53 12.51 14.47
N ILE A 735 -51.84 11.57 15.14
CA ILE A 735 -51.90 10.14 14.82
C ILE A 735 -53.31 9.58 15.08
N ARG A 736 -53.88 9.83 16.26
CA ARG A 736 -55.17 9.26 16.68
C ARG A 736 -56.37 9.87 15.95
N SER A 737 -56.20 11.05 15.35
CA SER A 737 -57.23 11.69 14.51
C SER A 737 -57.11 11.36 13.01
N ALA A 738 -56.01 10.73 12.59
CA ALA A 738 -55.81 10.32 11.20
C ALA A 738 -56.68 9.10 10.84
N ALA A 739 -57.12 9.02 9.58
CA ALA A 739 -57.98 7.93 9.12
C ALA A 739 -57.24 6.58 8.96
N ASP A 740 -55.94 6.61 8.64
CA ASP A 740 -55.11 5.41 8.46
C ASP A 740 -53.66 5.66 8.90
N PRO A 741 -53.40 5.92 10.20
CA PRO A 741 -52.06 6.18 10.70
C PRO A 741 -51.15 4.93 10.62
N SER A 742 -51.74 3.74 10.49
CA SER A 742 -51.05 2.46 10.54
C SER A 742 -50.36 2.08 9.21
N SER A 743 -50.89 2.53 8.07
CA SER A 743 -50.26 2.29 6.76
C SER A 743 -49.10 3.26 6.51
N TYR A 744 -48.16 2.85 5.65
CA TYR A 744 -47.08 3.72 5.21
C TYR A 744 -47.62 4.96 4.48
N ALA A 745 -48.65 4.77 3.64
CA ALA A 745 -49.28 5.87 2.90
C ALA A 745 -49.86 6.92 3.85
N GLY A 746 -50.61 6.51 4.88
CA GLY A 746 -51.16 7.46 5.86
C GLY A 746 -50.10 8.03 6.80
N ALA A 747 -49.14 7.22 7.26
CA ALA A 747 -48.03 7.70 8.09
C ALA A 747 -47.19 8.80 7.39
N THR A 748 -47.07 8.76 6.06
CA THR A 748 -46.36 9.82 5.32
C THR A 748 -47.11 11.16 5.26
N GLN A 749 -48.41 11.17 5.56
CA GLN A 749 -49.26 12.38 5.60
C GLN A 749 -49.26 13.08 6.96
N LEU A 750 -48.75 12.44 8.02
CA LEU A 750 -48.65 13.00 9.36
C LEU A 750 -47.57 14.11 9.42
N ARG A 751 -47.96 15.35 9.13
CA ARG A 751 -47.05 16.48 8.93
C ARG A 751 -46.26 16.80 10.20
N TYR A 752 -46.91 16.88 11.36
CA TYR A 752 -46.27 17.21 12.63
C TYR A 752 -45.40 16.06 13.15
N THR A 753 -45.88 14.82 13.05
CA THR A 753 -45.14 13.60 13.44
C THR A 753 -43.87 13.44 12.62
N ARG A 754 -43.94 13.71 11.32
CA ARG A 754 -42.75 13.73 10.45
C ARG A 754 -41.80 14.86 10.83
N ALA A 755 -42.31 16.04 11.10
CA ALA A 755 -41.50 17.16 11.57
C ALA A 755 -40.76 16.82 12.88
N ALA A 756 -41.45 16.21 13.84
CA ALA A 756 -40.89 15.76 15.11
C ALA A 756 -39.81 14.68 14.94
N THR A 757 -40.04 13.74 14.02
CA THR A 757 -39.08 12.69 13.65
C THR A 757 -37.82 13.28 13.01
N ARG A 758 -37.99 14.19 12.05
CA ARG A 758 -36.89 14.85 11.36
C ARG A 758 -36.04 15.70 12.30
N GLU A 759 -36.68 16.39 13.23
CA GLU A 759 -36.00 17.19 14.23
C GLU A 759 -35.19 16.32 15.21
N ALA A 760 -35.71 15.14 15.57
CA ALA A 760 -34.97 14.19 16.39
C ALA A 760 -33.69 13.72 15.69
N MET A 761 -33.78 13.38 14.41
CA MET A 761 -32.65 12.98 13.58
C MET A 761 -31.65 14.13 13.34
N ARG A 762 -32.09 15.40 13.40
CA ARG A 762 -31.21 16.59 13.29
C ARG A 762 -30.38 16.78 14.56
N LEU A 763 -31.01 16.66 15.73
CA LEU A 763 -30.32 16.83 17.02
C LEU A 763 -29.40 15.66 17.34
N TYR A 764 -29.84 14.43 17.04
CA TYR A 764 -29.11 13.20 17.27
C TYR A 764 -28.97 12.40 15.97
N PRO A 765 -28.14 12.86 15.01
CA PRO A 765 -27.89 12.11 13.79
C PRO A 765 -27.15 10.82 14.12
N VAL A 766 -27.58 9.72 13.48
CA VAL A 766 -27.01 8.38 13.70
C VAL A 766 -25.50 8.35 13.47
N LEU A 767 -25.02 9.06 12.45
CA LEU A 767 -23.58 9.16 12.12
C LEU A 767 -23.05 10.51 12.59
N THR A 768 -22.07 10.51 13.51
CA THR A 768 -21.51 11.76 14.04
C THR A 768 -20.17 12.17 13.41
N MET A 769 -19.57 11.27 12.63
CA MET A 769 -18.36 11.54 11.86
C MET A 769 -18.59 11.30 10.37
N SER A 770 -18.00 12.13 9.51
CA SER A 770 -18.00 11.87 8.07
C SER A 770 -17.13 10.67 7.74
N LEU A 771 -17.55 9.89 6.74
CA LEU A 771 -16.64 9.07 5.95
C LEU A 771 -15.86 10.01 5.02
N PRO A 772 -14.59 10.31 5.30
CA PRO A 772 -13.90 11.34 4.54
C PRO A 772 -13.61 10.87 3.10
N ARG A 773 -13.26 11.83 2.26
CA ARG A 773 -12.96 11.67 0.84
C ARG A 773 -11.59 12.21 0.53
N ARG A 774 -10.95 11.64 -0.48
CA ARG A 774 -9.65 12.10 -0.95
C ARG A 774 -9.85 13.04 -2.12
N VAL A 775 -9.21 14.21 -2.06
CA VAL A 775 -9.21 15.18 -3.15
C VAL A 775 -8.47 14.59 -4.36
N PRO A 776 -9.02 14.71 -5.59
CA PRO A 776 -8.37 14.23 -6.82
C PRO A 776 -6.96 14.80 -6.99
N ASP A 777 -6.10 14.14 -7.76
CA ASP A 777 -4.68 14.52 -7.88
C ASP A 777 -4.48 15.94 -8.44
N MET A 778 -5.41 16.44 -9.27
CA MET A 778 -5.40 17.81 -9.77
C MET A 778 -5.74 18.89 -8.72
N GLY A 779 -6.08 18.51 -7.49
CA GLY A 779 -6.62 19.41 -6.46
C GLY A 779 -8.07 19.81 -6.70
N LEU A 780 -8.63 20.61 -5.79
CA LEU A 780 -10.03 21.05 -5.84
C LEU A 780 -10.17 22.46 -5.26
N HIS A 781 -10.87 23.35 -5.98
CA HIS A 781 -11.26 24.67 -5.46
C HIS A 781 -12.68 24.59 -4.86
N ILE A 782 -12.83 24.97 -3.59
CA ILE A 782 -14.13 25.09 -2.89
C ILE A 782 -14.19 26.47 -2.23
N HIS A 783 -15.24 27.26 -2.52
CA HIS A 783 -15.44 28.58 -1.92
C HIS A 783 -14.20 29.51 -1.99
N GLY A 784 -13.49 29.51 -3.12
CA GLY A 784 -12.27 30.33 -3.30
C GLY A 784 -11.00 29.76 -2.67
N HIS A 785 -11.09 28.62 -1.95
CA HIS A 785 -9.93 27.95 -1.36
C HIS A 785 -9.48 26.76 -2.22
N PHE A 786 -8.19 26.71 -2.55
CA PHE A 786 -7.58 25.55 -3.19
C PHE A 786 -7.22 24.49 -2.13
N ILE A 787 -7.67 23.26 -2.37
CA ILE A 787 -7.33 22.09 -1.58
C ILE A 787 -6.42 21.20 -2.42
N PRO A 788 -5.18 20.93 -2.00
CA PRO A 788 -4.23 20.10 -2.75
C PRO A 788 -4.73 18.68 -2.97
N GLY A 789 -4.30 18.08 -4.10
CA GLY A 789 -4.58 16.70 -4.42
C GLY A 789 -4.05 15.74 -3.35
N GLY A 790 -4.80 14.68 -3.07
CA GLY A 790 -4.48 13.72 -2.04
C GLY A 790 -4.91 14.09 -0.62
N THR A 791 -5.40 15.32 -0.38
CA THR A 791 -5.92 15.78 0.92
C THR A 791 -7.18 14.99 1.31
N THR A 792 -7.32 14.63 2.59
CA THR A 792 -8.51 13.93 3.12
C THR A 792 -9.48 14.94 3.72
N VAL A 793 -10.68 15.07 3.15
CA VAL A 793 -11.70 16.04 3.53
C VAL A 793 -12.98 15.35 4.00
N GLY A 794 -13.68 15.95 4.96
CA GLY A 794 -14.92 15.42 5.52
C GLY A 794 -15.75 16.52 6.18
N CYS A 795 -17.02 16.24 6.45
CA CYS A 795 -17.95 17.19 7.08
C CYS A 795 -18.62 16.53 8.28
N ASN A 796 -18.50 17.12 9.47
CA ASN A 796 -19.15 16.60 10.67
C ASN A 796 -20.68 16.85 10.60
N PRO A 797 -21.53 15.80 10.58
CA PRO A 797 -22.97 15.97 10.49
C PRO A 797 -23.58 16.74 11.68
N VAL A 798 -23.12 16.48 12.91
CA VAL A 798 -23.62 17.16 14.12
C VAL A 798 -23.34 18.65 14.05
N ALA A 799 -22.11 19.04 13.69
CA ALA A 799 -21.74 20.45 13.56
C ALA A 799 -22.53 21.15 12.42
N LEU A 800 -22.72 20.45 11.29
CA LEU A 800 -23.48 20.99 10.16
C LEU A 800 -24.97 21.16 10.51
N HIS A 801 -25.58 20.18 11.16
CA HIS A 801 -27.01 20.16 11.54
C HIS A 801 -27.33 21.10 12.70
N ARG A 802 -26.33 21.72 13.32
CA ARG A 802 -26.49 22.72 14.39
C ARG A 802 -25.94 24.09 14.00
N ASN A 803 -25.59 24.28 12.73
CA ASN A 803 -25.11 25.56 12.25
C ASN A 803 -26.26 26.58 12.19
N ALA A 804 -26.33 27.45 13.20
CA ALA A 804 -27.36 28.47 13.33
C ALA A 804 -27.37 29.49 12.17
N LYS A 805 -26.20 29.81 11.60
CA LYS A 805 -26.05 30.85 10.57
C LYS A 805 -26.48 30.38 9.18
N VAL A 806 -26.34 29.08 8.91
CA VAL A 806 -26.46 28.53 7.55
C VAL A 806 -27.62 27.54 7.41
N VAL A 807 -27.99 26.82 8.47
CA VAL A 807 -28.88 25.65 8.36
C VAL A 807 -30.14 25.76 9.21
N VAL A 808 -30.06 26.12 10.49
CA VAL A 808 -31.18 25.89 11.44
C VAL A 808 -31.78 27.16 12.07
N GLY A 809 -31.11 28.31 11.94
CA GLY A 809 -31.52 29.54 12.62
C GLY A 809 -31.16 29.55 14.11
N PRO A 810 -31.76 30.43 14.93
CA PRO A 810 -31.43 30.56 16.35
C PRO A 810 -31.77 29.30 17.15
N ASP A 811 -31.08 29.11 18.27
CA ASP A 811 -31.25 28.00 19.24
C ASP A 811 -31.13 26.59 18.63
N PRO A 812 -30.02 26.27 17.94
CA PRO A 812 -29.87 25.01 17.21
C PRO A 812 -29.86 23.76 18.09
N GLU A 813 -29.74 23.89 19.41
CA GLU A 813 -29.74 22.79 20.37
C GLU A 813 -31.14 22.47 20.92
N VAL A 814 -32.12 23.35 20.70
CA VAL A 814 -33.51 23.15 21.17
C VAL A 814 -34.25 22.19 20.25
N TYR A 815 -34.98 21.25 20.84
CA TYR A 815 -35.88 20.35 20.12
C TYR A 815 -37.17 21.08 19.75
N ASP A 816 -37.25 21.56 18.50
CA ASP A 816 -38.42 22.25 17.98
C ASP A 816 -38.86 21.65 16.62
N PRO A 817 -39.88 20.77 16.63
CA PRO A 817 -40.49 20.25 15.40
C PRO A 817 -41.01 21.36 14.46
N GLY A 818 -41.38 22.53 14.98
CA GLY A 818 -41.92 23.65 14.21
C GLY A 818 -41.03 24.09 13.05
N ARG A 819 -39.71 23.91 13.19
CA ARG A 819 -38.71 24.22 12.14
C ARG A 819 -38.98 23.52 10.80
N TRP A 820 -39.57 22.33 10.85
CA TRP A 820 -39.88 21.52 9.66
C TRP A 820 -41.30 21.71 9.13
N LEU A 821 -42.08 22.63 9.72
CA LEU A 821 -43.42 22.97 9.25
C LEU A 821 -43.41 24.18 8.30
N GLY A 822 -42.30 24.91 8.21
CA GLY A 822 -42.14 26.11 7.39
C GLY A 822 -42.58 27.39 8.12
N GLY A 823 -41.93 28.51 7.80
CA GLY A 823 -42.17 29.84 8.34
C GLY A 823 -41.38 30.92 7.58
N GLU A 824 -41.55 32.20 7.93
CA GLU A 824 -40.93 33.33 7.19
C GLU A 824 -39.39 33.38 7.28
N SER A 825 -38.79 32.83 8.35
CA SER A 825 -37.36 32.97 8.64
C SER A 825 -36.48 31.77 8.27
N LEU A 826 -37.07 30.62 7.90
CA LEU A 826 -36.35 29.35 7.71
C LEU A 826 -36.75 28.64 6.40
N ASP A 827 -35.76 28.42 5.52
CA ASP A 827 -35.96 27.66 4.28
C ASP A 827 -35.72 26.15 4.50
N MET A 828 -36.81 25.39 4.52
CA MET A 828 -36.76 23.92 4.61
C MET A 828 -35.92 23.26 3.50
N ARG A 829 -35.82 23.87 2.31
CA ARG A 829 -35.00 23.33 1.21
C ARG A 829 -33.51 23.38 1.54
N ILE A 830 -33.08 24.38 2.29
CA ILE A 830 -31.71 24.50 2.79
C ILE A 830 -31.46 23.41 3.84
N MET A 831 -32.37 23.25 4.81
CA MET A 831 -32.28 22.19 5.81
C MET A 831 -32.22 20.79 5.19
N ASP A 832 -33.03 20.53 4.15
CA ASP A 832 -33.01 19.28 3.38
C ASP A 832 -31.68 19.06 2.68
N ARG A 833 -31.15 20.10 2.03
CA ARG A 833 -29.89 20.04 1.28
C ARG A 833 -28.68 19.74 2.17
N TYR A 834 -28.65 20.30 3.38
CA TYR A 834 -27.55 20.11 4.34
C TYR A 834 -27.80 18.95 5.32
N SER A 835 -28.96 18.29 5.25
CA SER A 835 -29.19 17.07 6.01
C SER A 835 -28.31 15.93 5.48
N LEU A 836 -27.52 15.35 6.38
CA LEU A 836 -26.61 14.24 6.11
C LEU A 836 -27.11 12.95 6.76
N ASN A 837 -28.38 12.93 7.22
CA ASN A 837 -29.00 11.80 7.92
C ASN A 837 -28.96 10.52 7.09
N TRP A 838 -29.06 10.65 5.77
CA TRP A 838 -28.98 9.53 4.82
C TRP A 838 -27.71 9.58 3.97
N GLY A 839 -26.72 10.40 4.32
CA GLY A 839 -25.61 10.76 3.44
C GLY A 839 -25.99 11.81 2.39
N GLY A 840 -25.08 12.12 1.47
CA GLY A 840 -25.25 13.19 0.48
C GLY A 840 -24.83 12.80 -0.94
N GLY A 841 -25.48 13.41 -1.93
CA GLY A 841 -25.17 13.24 -3.34
C GLY A 841 -25.27 11.79 -3.83
N PRO A 842 -24.35 11.34 -4.71
CA PRO A 842 -24.35 9.97 -5.24
C PRO A 842 -24.21 8.86 -4.19
N ARG A 843 -23.78 9.21 -2.96
CA ARG A 843 -23.48 8.29 -1.86
C ARG A 843 -24.59 8.21 -0.81
N THR A 844 -25.80 8.64 -1.17
CA THR A 844 -27.00 8.50 -0.33
C THR A 844 -27.27 7.03 -0.01
N CYS A 845 -27.66 6.75 1.23
CA CYS A 845 -27.96 5.44 1.79
C CYS A 845 -28.91 4.64 0.86
N PRO A 846 -28.53 3.42 0.43
CA PRO A 846 -29.43 2.56 -0.33
C PRO A 846 -30.69 2.18 0.45
N GLY A 847 -30.55 1.89 1.74
CA GLY A 847 -31.65 1.42 2.59
C GLY A 847 -32.63 2.50 3.06
N LYS A 848 -32.48 3.76 2.63
CA LYS A 848 -33.30 4.89 3.10
C LYS A 848 -34.79 4.57 3.08
N ASN A 849 -35.33 4.14 1.94
CA ASN A 849 -36.77 3.92 1.79
C ASN A 849 -37.28 2.76 2.65
N LEU A 850 -36.50 1.69 2.79
CA LEU A 850 -36.85 0.57 3.67
C LEU A 850 -36.88 1.01 5.14
N ALA A 851 -35.87 1.79 5.56
CA ALA A 851 -35.81 2.33 6.91
C ALA A 851 -36.96 3.32 7.18
N GLU A 852 -37.31 4.18 6.22
CA GLU A 852 -38.46 5.10 6.36
C GLU A 852 -39.78 4.35 6.54
N VAL A 853 -40.02 3.25 5.82
CA VAL A 853 -41.21 2.40 6.02
C VAL A 853 -41.28 1.88 7.46
N VAL A 854 -40.17 1.31 7.96
CA VAL A 854 -40.11 0.76 9.33
C VAL A 854 -40.27 1.86 10.37
N VAL A 855 -39.52 2.96 10.27
CA VAL A 855 -39.53 4.05 11.24
C VAL A 855 -40.90 4.71 11.31
N CYS A 856 -41.50 5.08 10.18
CA CYS A 856 -42.79 5.77 10.18
C CYS A 856 -43.89 4.88 10.78
N LYS A 857 -43.92 3.58 10.45
CA LYS A 857 -44.94 2.67 10.96
C LYS A 857 -44.75 2.35 12.44
N VAL A 858 -43.51 2.14 12.90
CA VAL A 858 -43.23 1.90 14.34
C VAL A 858 -43.60 3.13 15.18
N VAL A 859 -43.21 4.33 14.74
CA VAL A 859 -43.56 5.58 15.45
C VAL A 859 -45.08 5.76 15.50
N SER A 860 -45.76 5.63 14.36
CA SER A 860 -47.21 5.82 14.29
C SER A 860 -47.96 4.81 15.15
N ALA A 861 -47.66 3.52 15.01
CA ALA A 861 -48.36 2.46 15.74
C ALA A 861 -48.14 2.51 17.26
N LEU A 862 -46.94 2.86 17.72
CA LEU A 862 -46.67 2.93 19.16
C LEU A 862 -47.29 4.17 19.81
N PHE A 863 -47.25 5.34 19.17
CA PHE A 863 -47.92 6.55 19.72
C PHE A 863 -49.45 6.53 19.53
N GLU A 864 -49.96 5.77 18.56
CA GLU A 864 -51.39 5.49 18.45
C GLU A 864 -51.89 4.79 19.72
N ARG A 865 -51.16 3.77 20.17
CA ARG A 865 -51.57 2.90 21.29
C ARG A 865 -51.11 3.36 22.67
N PHE A 866 -49.94 3.99 22.78
CA PHE A 866 -49.29 4.28 24.04
C PHE A 866 -48.99 5.77 24.21
N ASP A 867 -49.07 6.22 25.46
CA ASP A 867 -48.38 7.42 25.92
C ASP A 867 -47.03 6.96 26.51
N VAL A 868 -45.94 7.54 26.04
CA VAL A 868 -44.56 7.11 26.32
C VAL A 868 -43.89 8.09 27.27
N GLU A 869 -43.52 7.61 28.44
CA GLU A 869 -42.72 8.36 29.42
C GLU A 869 -41.27 7.91 29.34
N VAL A 870 -40.33 8.86 29.22
CA VAL A 870 -38.91 8.54 29.15
C VAL A 870 -38.14 9.30 30.22
N ALA A 871 -37.43 8.57 31.06
CA ALA A 871 -36.50 9.14 32.03
C ALA A 871 -35.17 9.48 31.34
N ALA A 872 -34.81 10.76 31.41
CA ALA A 872 -33.52 11.26 30.96
C ALA A 872 -32.38 10.59 31.75
N PRO A 873 -31.41 9.93 31.10
CA PRO A 873 -30.27 9.38 31.82
C PRO A 873 -29.41 10.52 32.41
N PRO A 874 -28.74 10.32 33.56
CA PRO A 874 -27.89 11.34 34.18
C PRO A 874 -26.68 11.76 33.32
N GLU A 875 -26.36 11.00 32.27
CA GLU A 875 -25.21 11.21 31.39
C GLU A 875 -25.62 11.45 29.92
N ILE A 876 -26.59 12.33 29.68
CA ILE A 876 -26.84 12.82 28.31
C ILE A 876 -25.62 13.64 27.86
N GLY A 877 -25.01 13.27 26.73
CA GLY A 877 -23.89 14.04 26.14
C GLY A 877 -22.50 13.41 26.24
N ARG A 878 -22.36 12.12 26.56
CA ARG A 878 -21.08 11.41 26.36
C ARG A 878 -20.63 11.53 24.89
N PRO A 879 -19.31 11.68 24.63
CA PRO A 879 -18.79 11.75 23.27
C PRO A 879 -19.18 10.50 22.47
N SER A 880 -19.89 10.72 21.37
CA SER A 880 -20.26 9.66 20.42
C SER A 880 -19.04 9.29 19.56
N TYR A 881 -18.89 8.01 19.23
CA TYR A 881 -17.90 7.53 18.26
C TYR A 881 -18.51 7.61 16.84
N PHE A 882 -18.31 6.62 15.99
CA PHE A 882 -18.93 6.61 14.65
C PHE A 882 -20.47 6.68 14.70
N LEU A 883 -21.10 5.94 15.62
CA LEU A 883 -22.54 5.95 15.85
C LEU A 883 -22.90 6.82 17.06
N SER A 884 -23.91 7.69 16.91
CA SER A 884 -24.61 8.29 18.05
C SER A 884 -25.63 7.29 18.57
N MET A 885 -25.65 7.06 19.89
CA MET A 885 -26.59 6.15 20.52
C MET A 885 -26.92 6.66 21.93
N ILE A 886 -28.18 6.97 22.18
CA ILE A 886 -28.64 7.30 23.54
C ILE A 886 -28.69 6.00 24.34
N THR A 887 -27.91 5.91 25.40
CA THR A 887 -27.81 4.71 26.26
C THR A 887 -28.26 5.04 27.68
N GLY A 888 -28.91 4.08 28.34
CA GLY A 888 -29.36 4.23 29.73
C GLY A 888 -30.70 4.97 29.89
N ALA A 889 -31.34 5.38 28.79
CA ALA A 889 -32.70 5.91 28.83
C ALA A 889 -33.69 4.79 29.18
N LYS A 890 -34.49 5.01 30.23
CA LYS A 890 -35.57 4.13 30.65
C LYS A 890 -36.90 4.66 30.16
N ALA A 891 -37.75 3.78 29.65
CA ALA A 891 -39.05 4.16 29.10
C ALA A 891 -40.18 3.33 29.72
N ARG A 892 -41.37 3.92 29.78
CA ARG A 892 -42.63 3.26 30.11
C ARG A 892 -43.63 3.52 29.00
N PHE A 893 -44.29 2.47 28.54
CA PHE A 893 -45.33 2.54 27.52
C PHE A 893 -46.67 2.34 28.22
N LEU A 894 -47.40 3.44 28.45
CA LEU A 894 -48.67 3.45 29.16
C LEU A 894 -49.81 3.34 28.15
N PRO A 895 -50.77 2.40 28.29
CA PRO A 895 -51.91 2.32 27.38
C PRO A 895 -52.69 3.64 27.33
N ALA A 896 -53.01 4.11 26.13
CA ALA A 896 -53.76 5.35 25.95
C ALA A 896 -55.10 5.32 26.72
N ALA A 897 -55.41 6.39 27.44
CA ALA A 897 -56.68 6.51 28.14
C ALA A 897 -57.85 6.43 27.15
N LYS A 898 -58.78 5.48 27.38
CA LYS A 898 -59.99 5.34 26.55
C LYS A 898 -60.78 6.66 26.50
N PRO A 899 -61.35 7.06 25.34
CA PRO A 899 -62.16 8.27 25.24
C PRO A 899 -63.31 8.28 26.25
N ALA A 900 -63.63 9.46 26.78
CA ALA A 900 -64.64 9.66 27.83
C ALA A 900 -66.06 9.15 27.47
N ALA A 901 -66.35 8.93 26.18
CA ALA A 901 -67.67 8.49 25.70
C ALA A 901 -68.05 7.04 26.08
N GLU A 902 -67.10 6.16 26.42
CA GLU A 902 -67.41 4.78 26.88
C GLU A 902 -67.67 4.69 28.40
N ARG A 903 -67.39 5.75 29.18
CA ARG A 903 -67.64 5.72 30.64
C ARG A 903 -69.12 5.89 31.02
N GLU A 904 -69.95 6.42 30.12
CA GLU A 904 -71.37 6.64 30.40
C GLU A 904 -72.27 5.44 30.08
N SER A 905 -71.82 4.47 29.27
CA SER A 905 -72.63 3.28 28.95
C SER A 905 -72.60 2.17 30.00
N LEU A 906 -71.73 2.27 31.02
CA LEU A 906 -71.58 1.27 32.09
C LEU A 906 -72.34 1.62 33.39
N LYS A 907 -73.09 2.72 33.44
CA LYS A 907 -74.00 3.02 34.56
C LYS A 907 -75.42 2.56 34.25
N GLY A 908 -75.63 1.25 34.24
CA GLY A 908 -76.96 0.64 34.34
C GLY A 908 -77.60 0.90 35.72
N PRO A 909 -78.95 0.89 35.84
CA PRO A 909 -79.65 1.51 36.95
C PRO A 909 -79.50 0.70 38.24
N VAL A 910 -79.12 1.40 39.30
CA VAL A 910 -79.08 0.91 40.69
C VAL A 910 -80.51 0.51 41.11
N ARG A 911 -80.77 -0.80 41.25
CA ARG A 911 -81.97 -1.32 41.93
C ARG A 911 -81.80 -1.11 43.43
N ARG A 912 -82.77 -0.41 44.03
CA ARG A 912 -82.92 -0.25 45.48
C ARG A 912 -83.46 -1.54 46.13
N ARG A 913 -82.91 -1.78 47.33
CA ARG A 913 -83.21 -2.80 48.35
C ARG A 913 -82.53 -4.14 48.19
#